data_AF-A0A6A0IIP7-F1
#
_entry.id   AF-A0A6A0IIP7-F1
#
_cell.length_a   1.000
_cell.length_b   1.000
_cell.length_c   1.000
_cell.angle_alpha   90.00
_cell.angle_beta   90.00
_cell.angle_gamma   90.00
#
_symmetry.space_group_name_H-M   'P 1'
#
loop_
_entity.id
_entity.type
_entity.pdbx_description
1 polymer ?
#
loop_
_entity_poly.entity_id
_entity_poly.type
_entity_poly.pdbx_seq_one_letter_code
_entity_poly.pdbx_strand_id
1 'polypeptide(L)'
;MEEHDGHAGSADPRLLRSEPRRRVAGRVGRTGRAGTRRRAAAGRCRTGAAVDPAPTSPSDASASPSHTRPWHPSPGAMATMIPDVPVPRGAGEGTPSGEAKAWIALRDLPDAWRVYHSKTYYLHPDSPGGGPLREGEIDFLLLHPEHGLLVLEVKGGGISFEGRSARWTSVDRHGEAHEIRDPFRQAQQHEKDLVALLHAASFGAEPLPPFAHAHAVAFPDCEWSPGVEPASAPRGLLLDARDLSAGAAALEARLVAILASFARLHLAQPLGRRWVKRIGQHVLAPRFSLGLTLGAALEWEESSLARLHDEQDLCLDFLSLNQRAVVRGGAGTGKTLVACESARRLASLGKDVLLLCFNRPLGSHLRALCASLDGLPGRIRAGTYHELCRDFALRAGLPWNEPAASARDDTDAFWNEESGLLLLQAAERLGDRFDALLVDEAQDFRPEWWGVLASLLRERDAAPLQLFEDPGQDLWHRGGTFPQRLPVFPLRTNSRSTGALADFLARLAAPEGEAPEHPRPLPRTAPGAPRGEEPVLVRWSTHEEERREADRVVARLLNVDRVPLSRVALIGTRRLENSCLASGTAPELAGLPVEPIGDDGTTPTPGALRYATPHRFKGLEADVVLLLDVDGHEKACSRANLYVAASRARHRLWVFARKGVEVVCTPTDAPGDIPP
;
A
#
# COMPACT_ATOMS: atom_id res chain seq x y z
N MET A 1 -67.65 -43.71 27.77
CA MET A 1 -67.60 -45.10 27.29
C MET A 1 -67.18 -45.01 25.83
N GLU A 2 -65.88 -44.92 25.56
CA GLU A 2 -64.92 -46.05 25.38
C GLU A 2 -65.33 -46.95 24.20
N GLU A 3 -64.48 -47.43 23.29
CA GLU A 3 -63.12 -47.15 22.80
C GLU A 3 -62.95 -48.09 21.56
N HIS A 4 -61.95 -47.80 20.74
CA HIS A 4 -61.19 -48.72 19.86
C HIS A 4 -61.65 -49.22 18.47
N ASP A 5 -60.77 -48.88 17.51
CA ASP A 5 -60.03 -49.70 16.52
C ASP A 5 -60.71 -50.45 15.34
N GLY A 6 -60.28 -50.08 14.12
CA GLY A 6 -59.21 -50.83 13.45
C GLY A 6 -59.55 -51.82 12.31
N HIS A 7 -59.18 -51.41 11.09
CA HIS A 7 -58.46 -52.17 10.03
C HIS A 7 -59.11 -53.30 9.19
N ALA A 8 -58.96 -53.16 7.85
CA ALA A 8 -58.31 -54.07 6.87
C ALA A 8 -59.09 -54.23 5.53
N GLY A 9 -58.54 -53.77 4.40
CA GLY A 9 -58.04 -54.61 3.27
C GLY A 9 -58.97 -54.50 2.03
N SER A 10 -58.60 -54.57 0.73
CA SER A 10 -57.40 -55.02 0.00
C SER A 10 -57.46 -54.62 -1.49
N ALA A 11 -56.30 -54.52 -2.19
CA ALA A 11 -55.98 -55.04 -3.56
C ALA A 11 -54.61 -54.48 -4.02
N ASP A 12 -53.50 -55.25 -4.12
CA ASP A 12 -52.98 -56.14 -5.20
C ASP A 12 -51.90 -55.43 -6.10
N PRO A 13 -50.99 -56.08 -6.88
CA PRO A 13 -49.69 -56.63 -6.43
C PRO A 13 -48.41 -56.33 -7.29
N ARG A 14 -47.24 -56.78 -6.77
CA ARG A 14 -45.98 -57.31 -7.43
C ARG A 14 -44.63 -56.54 -7.31
N LEU A 15 -43.78 -57.04 -6.38
CA LEU A 15 -42.32 -57.40 -6.39
C LEU A 15 -41.25 -56.55 -7.15
N LEU A 16 -39.98 -56.33 -6.71
CA LEU A 16 -39.22 -56.32 -5.43
C LEU A 16 -37.71 -56.05 -5.72
N ARG A 17 -37.00 -55.37 -4.77
CA ARG A 17 -35.52 -55.26 -4.49
C ARG A 17 -34.69 -54.19 -5.23
N SER A 18 -33.64 -53.54 -4.70
CA SER A 18 -33.05 -53.27 -3.34
C SER A 18 -31.81 -52.33 -3.50
N GLU A 19 -31.54 -51.44 -2.52
CA GLU A 19 -30.33 -50.57 -2.35
C GLU A 19 -28.98 -51.35 -2.11
N PRO A 20 -27.72 -50.78 -2.00
CA PRO A 20 -27.28 -49.47 -1.41
C PRO A 20 -25.94 -48.76 -1.87
N ARG A 21 -25.69 -47.55 -1.31
CA ARG A 21 -24.43 -46.74 -1.02
C ARG A 21 -23.07 -47.02 -1.71
N ARG A 22 -22.31 -45.96 -2.14
CA ARG A 22 -20.90 -45.62 -1.72
C ARG A 22 -20.18 -44.45 -2.45
N ARG A 23 -19.17 -43.92 -1.72
CA ARG A 23 -18.07 -42.95 -1.96
C ARG A 23 -17.32 -43.03 -3.32
N VAL A 24 -16.65 -41.93 -3.71
CA VAL A 24 -15.50 -41.95 -4.64
C VAL A 24 -14.34 -41.10 -4.11
N ALA A 25 -13.13 -41.67 -4.17
CA ALA A 25 -11.84 -41.04 -3.91
C ALA A 25 -10.85 -41.37 -5.05
N GLY A 26 -10.05 -40.37 -5.46
CA GLY A 26 -8.65 -40.46 -5.94
C GLY A 26 -8.29 -41.19 -7.25
N ARG A 27 -7.57 -40.51 -8.17
CA ARG A 27 -6.12 -40.66 -8.47
C ARG A 27 -5.72 -40.25 -9.93
N VAL A 28 -4.76 -39.31 -10.02
CA VAL A 28 -3.47 -39.32 -10.77
C VAL A 28 -3.39 -39.86 -12.22
N GLY A 29 -2.78 -39.08 -13.13
CA GLY A 29 -2.10 -39.61 -14.33
C GLY A 29 -1.58 -38.59 -15.36
N ARG A 30 -0.25 -38.46 -15.48
CA ARG A 30 0.54 -37.67 -16.45
C ARG A 30 0.37 -38.09 -17.93
N THR A 31 0.68 -37.14 -18.84
CA THR A 31 1.62 -37.18 -20.01
C THR A 31 0.99 -36.43 -21.22
N GLY A 32 1.67 -35.47 -21.85
CA GLY A 32 2.52 -35.71 -23.02
C GLY A 32 2.67 -34.44 -23.90
N ARG A 33 3.87 -34.28 -24.48
CA ARG A 33 4.39 -33.19 -25.32
C ARG A 33 3.90 -33.26 -26.78
N ALA A 34 3.74 -32.10 -27.43
CA ALA A 34 4.13 -31.70 -28.81
C ALA A 34 3.42 -30.36 -29.13
N GLY A 35 3.96 -29.31 -29.74
CA GLY A 35 5.11 -29.15 -30.61
C GLY A 35 4.63 -28.65 -31.98
N THR A 36 4.61 -27.33 -32.24
CA THR A 36 4.62 -26.77 -33.61
C THR A 36 5.28 -25.39 -33.66
N ARG A 37 6.05 -25.19 -34.74
CA ARG A 37 6.93 -24.07 -35.07
C ARG A 37 6.27 -23.06 -36.04
N ARG A 38 6.96 -21.92 -36.21
CA ARG A 38 6.97 -20.92 -37.32
C ARG A 38 5.95 -19.78 -37.15
N ARG A 39 6.30 -18.50 -37.37
CA ARG A 39 7.15 -17.89 -38.41
C ARG A 39 7.64 -16.50 -37.99
N ALA A 40 8.88 -16.17 -38.38
CA ALA A 40 9.40 -14.81 -38.43
C ALA A 40 8.86 -14.07 -39.67
N ALA A 41 8.71 -12.75 -39.58
CA ALA A 41 8.63 -11.86 -40.73
C ALA A 41 9.38 -10.56 -40.41
N ALA A 42 10.45 -10.33 -41.17
CA ALA A 42 11.19 -9.08 -41.23
C ALA A 42 10.48 -8.09 -42.16
N GLY A 43 10.49 -6.82 -41.81
CA GLY A 43 10.16 -5.70 -42.70
C GLY A 43 11.26 -4.64 -42.61
N ARG A 44 12.02 -4.47 -43.69
CA ARG A 44 12.92 -3.33 -43.96
C ARG A 44 12.31 -2.48 -45.08
N CYS A 45 12.84 -1.24 -45.19
CA CYS A 45 12.68 -0.19 -46.23
C CYS A 45 11.65 0.90 -45.88
N ARG A 46 11.90 2.21 -46.07
CA ARG A 46 13.03 2.95 -46.65
C ARG A 46 12.86 4.46 -46.35
N THR A 47 13.97 5.12 -46.02
CA THR A 47 14.43 6.48 -46.41
C THR A 47 13.45 7.62 -46.74
N GLY A 48 13.59 8.75 -46.05
CA GLY A 48 13.23 10.11 -46.50
C GLY A 48 14.11 11.15 -45.79
N ALA A 49 14.78 12.00 -46.57
CA ALA A 49 15.84 12.95 -46.19
C ALA A 49 15.31 14.19 -45.43
N ALA A 50 16.01 14.62 -44.36
CA ALA A 50 16.91 15.79 -44.26
C ALA A 50 16.25 17.18 -44.33
N VAL A 51 16.31 17.95 -43.22
CA VAL A 51 16.71 19.38 -43.14
C VAL A 51 17.15 19.70 -41.70
N ASP A 52 18.43 20.08 -41.53
CA ASP A 52 19.00 20.73 -40.33
C ASP A 52 18.53 22.20 -40.23
N PRO A 53 18.58 22.81 -39.03
CA PRO A 53 19.67 23.77 -38.81
C PRO A 53 20.37 23.60 -37.46
N ALA A 54 21.68 23.81 -37.51
CA ALA A 54 22.66 23.70 -36.43
C ALA A 54 22.70 24.99 -35.53
N PRO A 55 23.67 25.16 -34.61
CA PRO A 55 23.46 25.07 -33.16
C PRO A 55 23.79 26.38 -32.41
N THR A 56 23.44 26.45 -31.13
CA THR A 56 24.06 27.42 -30.20
C THR A 56 24.62 26.69 -28.98
N SER A 57 25.94 26.71 -28.87
CA SER A 57 26.75 26.29 -27.71
C SER A 57 26.57 27.27 -26.54
N PRO A 58 26.86 26.86 -25.30
CA PRO A 58 28.21 27.13 -24.80
C PRO A 58 28.85 26.02 -23.93
N SER A 59 30.19 25.99 -24.10
CA SER A 59 31.27 25.67 -23.15
C SER A 59 31.45 24.23 -22.62
N ASP A 60 32.22 23.48 -23.41
CA ASP A 60 33.50 22.84 -23.05
C ASP A 60 33.80 22.53 -21.56
N ALA A 61 33.74 21.24 -21.24
CA ALA A 61 34.79 20.57 -20.48
C ALA A 61 35.11 19.24 -21.18
N SER A 62 36.26 19.22 -21.85
CA SER A 62 36.75 18.16 -22.70
C SER A 62 37.07 16.86 -21.93
N ALA A 63 36.51 15.75 -22.41
CA ALA A 63 36.98 14.42 -22.09
C ALA A 63 38.34 14.19 -22.77
N SER A 64 39.40 14.02 -21.97
CA SER A 64 40.72 13.58 -22.44
C SER A 64 40.85 12.05 -22.35
N PRO A 65 41.58 11.39 -23.28
CA PRO A 65 41.70 9.94 -23.32
C PRO A 65 42.60 9.42 -22.20
N SER A 66 42.38 8.15 -21.87
CA SER A 66 43.08 7.32 -20.89
C SER A 66 44.59 7.57 -20.78
N HIS A 67 45.00 8.15 -19.64
CA HIS A 67 46.32 7.94 -19.07
C HIS A 67 46.14 7.32 -17.67
N THR A 68 46.42 6.02 -17.55
CA THR A 68 46.71 5.38 -16.28
C THR A 68 47.98 6.01 -15.71
N ARG A 69 47.81 7.02 -14.85
CA ARG A 69 48.90 7.50 -13.99
C ARG A 69 49.25 6.40 -12.98
N PRO A 70 50.54 6.08 -12.75
CA PRO A 70 50.94 5.26 -11.61
C PRO A 70 50.45 5.94 -10.32
N TRP A 71 49.81 5.17 -9.45
CA TRP A 71 49.35 5.67 -8.15
C TRP A 71 50.54 5.81 -7.20
N HIS A 72 50.58 6.93 -6.47
CA HIS A 72 51.46 7.13 -5.34
C HIS A 72 50.60 7.11 -4.06
N PRO A 73 51.00 6.36 -3.02
CA PRO A 73 50.29 6.36 -1.74
C PRO A 73 50.25 7.77 -1.14
N SER A 74 49.06 8.18 -0.66
CA SER A 74 48.92 9.39 0.14
C SER A 74 49.58 9.16 1.50
N PRO A 75 50.60 9.93 1.90
CA PRO A 75 51.27 9.75 3.18
C PRO A 75 50.25 9.91 4.32
N GLY A 76 49.99 8.83 5.08
CA GLY A 76 49.14 8.85 6.27
C GLY A 76 47.70 8.36 6.11
N ALA A 77 47.28 7.86 4.94
CA ALA A 77 45.95 7.28 4.75
C ALA A 77 45.92 5.79 5.18
N MET A 78 45.06 5.44 6.14
CA MET A 78 44.89 4.09 6.71
C MET A 78 43.81 3.28 5.98
N ALA A 79 43.80 1.96 6.19
CA ALA A 79 42.82 1.03 5.64
C ALA A 79 41.40 1.41 6.07
N THR A 80 40.42 1.16 5.20
CA THR A 80 39.01 1.37 5.56
C THR A 80 38.46 0.12 6.22
N MET A 81 38.10 0.26 7.49
CA MET A 81 37.46 -0.77 8.30
C MET A 81 35.94 -0.77 8.08
N ILE A 82 35.33 -1.95 7.97
CA ILE A 82 33.90 -2.12 7.66
C ILE A 82 33.29 -3.21 8.56
N PRO A 83 32.31 -2.90 9.42
CA PRO A 83 31.80 -1.57 9.72
C PRO A 83 32.87 -0.68 10.38
N ASP A 84 32.71 0.63 10.27
CA ASP A 84 33.55 1.61 10.97
C ASP A 84 33.14 1.66 12.45
N VAL A 85 33.57 0.65 13.21
CA VAL A 85 33.27 0.49 14.64
C VAL A 85 34.51 0.77 15.49
N PRO A 86 34.33 1.24 16.73
CA PRO A 86 35.42 1.29 17.71
C PRO A 86 36.06 -0.10 17.87
N VAL A 87 37.36 -0.14 18.18
CA VAL A 87 38.12 -1.40 18.38
C VAL A 87 37.26 -2.40 19.18
N PRO A 88 37.08 -3.65 18.68
CA PRO A 88 36.27 -4.66 19.35
C PRO A 88 36.69 -4.76 20.83
N ARG A 89 35.80 -4.37 21.75
CA ARG A 89 36.08 -4.50 23.18
C ARG A 89 35.89 -5.97 23.53
N GLY A 90 36.96 -6.64 23.96
CA GLY A 90 36.84 -7.96 24.57
C GLY A 90 35.84 -7.90 25.72
N ALA A 91 35.07 -8.98 25.91
CA ALA A 91 34.19 -9.10 27.07
C ALA A 91 35.04 -9.01 28.35
N GLY A 92 35.00 -7.85 29.04
CA GLY A 92 35.63 -7.62 30.35
C GLY A 92 37.14 -7.27 30.35
N GLU A 93 37.44 -6.13 30.98
CA GLU A 93 38.68 -5.61 31.60
C GLU A 93 40.06 -5.76 30.90
N GLY A 94 40.67 -4.60 30.60
CA GLY A 94 42.12 -4.34 30.61
C GLY A 94 42.99 -4.81 29.44
N THR A 95 42.70 -5.96 28.82
CA THR A 95 43.57 -6.55 27.78
C THR A 95 42.79 -6.80 26.49
N PRO A 96 43.31 -6.39 25.30
CA PRO A 96 42.63 -6.64 24.03
C PRO A 96 42.51 -8.14 23.74
N SER A 97 41.36 -8.59 23.23
CA SER A 97 41.19 -9.96 22.71
C SER A 97 42.11 -10.21 21.51
N GLY A 98 42.32 -11.48 21.14
CA GLY A 98 43.09 -11.80 19.93
C GLY A 98 42.53 -11.09 18.68
N GLU A 99 41.22 -11.12 18.49
CA GLU A 99 40.52 -10.38 17.43
C GLU A 99 40.77 -8.87 17.49
N ALA A 100 40.76 -8.26 18.68
CA ALA A 100 41.08 -6.84 18.85
C ALA A 100 42.55 -6.52 18.51
N LYS A 101 43.50 -7.42 18.81
CA LYS A 101 44.91 -7.27 18.42
C LYS A 101 45.07 -7.31 16.90
N ALA A 102 44.40 -8.25 16.24
CA ALA A 102 44.36 -8.32 14.77
C ALA A 102 43.70 -7.07 14.17
N TRP A 103 42.59 -6.59 14.75
CA TRP A 103 41.90 -5.37 14.34
C TRP A 103 42.82 -4.15 14.33
N ILE A 104 43.55 -3.93 15.44
CA ILE A 104 44.48 -2.81 15.59
C ILE A 104 45.59 -2.89 14.54
N ALA A 105 46.17 -4.07 14.34
CA ALA A 105 47.25 -4.27 13.37
C ALA A 105 46.78 -4.03 11.92
N LEU A 106 45.58 -4.51 11.57
CA LEU A 106 45.02 -4.39 10.23
C LEU A 106 44.51 -2.98 9.91
N ARG A 107 44.07 -2.21 10.90
CA ARG A 107 43.65 -0.81 10.74
C ARG A 107 44.77 0.05 10.17
N ASP A 108 46.00 -0.19 10.61
CA ASP A 108 47.15 0.65 10.28
C ASP A 108 47.74 0.33 8.88
N LEU A 109 47.16 -0.63 8.14
CA LEU A 109 47.50 -0.91 6.75
C LEU A 109 47.20 0.29 5.83
N PRO A 110 47.77 0.37 4.62
CA PRO A 110 47.47 1.45 3.68
C PRO A 110 46.01 1.49 3.20
N ASP A 111 45.57 2.68 2.76
CA ASP A 111 44.21 2.97 2.28
C ASP A 111 43.71 2.14 1.08
N ALA A 112 44.61 1.44 0.40
CA ALA A 112 44.29 0.49 -0.66
C ALA A 112 43.53 -0.74 -0.13
N TRP A 113 43.68 -1.05 1.16
CA TRP A 113 42.99 -2.16 1.82
C TRP A 113 41.56 -1.78 2.24
N ARG A 114 40.65 -2.74 2.05
CA ARG A 114 39.31 -2.75 2.66
C ARG A 114 39.22 -3.95 3.58
N VAL A 115 38.97 -3.72 4.87
CA VAL A 115 38.95 -4.77 5.89
C VAL A 115 37.54 -4.88 6.45
N TYR A 116 36.89 -6.02 6.23
CA TYR A 116 35.58 -6.33 6.77
C TYR A 116 35.72 -7.16 8.04
N HIS A 117 35.06 -6.73 9.11
CA HIS A 117 34.99 -7.43 10.41
C HIS A 117 33.74 -8.30 10.51
N SER A 118 33.84 -9.42 11.23
CA SER A 118 32.69 -10.26 11.65
C SER A 118 31.68 -10.43 10.50
N LYS A 119 32.18 -10.78 9.31
CA LYS A 119 31.38 -10.77 8.10
C LYS A 119 30.57 -12.06 8.02
N THR A 120 29.27 -11.96 8.30
CA THR A 120 28.32 -13.06 8.13
C THR A 120 27.89 -13.25 6.68
N TYR A 121 27.71 -14.50 6.28
CA TYR A 121 27.13 -14.90 4.99
C TYR A 121 26.24 -16.15 5.15
N TYR A 122 25.27 -16.30 4.24
CA TYR A 122 24.39 -17.47 4.16
C TYR A 122 24.55 -18.17 2.82
N LEU A 123 24.68 -19.49 2.85
CA LEU A 123 24.62 -20.36 1.68
C LEU A 123 23.23 -21.01 1.60
N HIS A 124 22.49 -20.71 0.54
CA HIS A 124 21.16 -21.26 0.31
C HIS A 124 21.23 -22.67 -0.30
N PRO A 125 20.15 -23.47 -0.19
CA PRO A 125 20.10 -24.80 -0.80
C PRO A 125 20.34 -24.81 -2.31
N ASP A 126 20.02 -23.70 -2.97
CA ASP A 126 20.22 -23.49 -4.41
C ASP A 126 21.63 -22.98 -4.76
N SER A 127 22.52 -22.77 -3.78
CA SER A 127 23.92 -22.39 -4.00
C SER A 127 24.76 -23.60 -4.47
N PRO A 128 25.87 -23.38 -5.19
CA PRO A 128 26.75 -24.47 -5.65
C PRO A 128 27.25 -25.30 -4.46
N GLY A 129 26.83 -26.56 -4.37
CA GLY A 129 27.15 -27.46 -3.24
C GLY A 129 25.96 -28.05 -2.50
N GLY A 130 24.71 -27.66 -2.83
CA GLY A 130 23.45 -28.36 -2.50
C GLY A 130 23.36 -28.97 -1.09
N GLY A 131 23.06 -28.15 -0.09
CA GLY A 131 22.88 -28.57 1.30
C GLY A 131 21.82 -27.74 2.05
N PRO A 132 21.55 -28.00 3.34
CA PRO A 132 20.68 -27.13 4.14
C PRO A 132 21.23 -25.70 4.20
N LEU A 133 20.39 -24.73 4.57
CA LEU A 133 20.84 -23.35 4.82
C LEU A 133 22.01 -23.37 5.82
N ARG A 134 23.15 -22.83 5.41
CA ARG A 134 24.35 -22.76 6.25
C ARG A 134 24.74 -21.31 6.46
N GLU A 135 25.00 -20.99 7.71
CA GLU A 135 25.57 -19.72 8.13
C GLU A 135 27.09 -19.88 8.29
N GLY A 136 27.83 -18.86 7.84
CA GLY A 136 29.25 -18.73 8.08
C GLY A 136 29.58 -17.30 8.52
N GLU A 137 30.58 -17.18 9.37
CA GLU A 137 31.10 -15.91 9.86
C GLU A 137 32.61 -15.87 9.61
N ILE A 138 33.08 -14.75 9.06
CA ILE A 138 34.49 -14.52 8.79
C ILE A 138 34.99 -13.44 9.74
N ASP A 139 35.98 -13.75 10.58
CA ASP A 139 36.56 -12.78 11.51
C ASP A 139 37.07 -11.54 10.76
N PHE A 140 37.92 -11.77 9.74
CA PHE A 140 38.46 -10.71 8.89
C PHE A 140 38.46 -11.10 7.41
N LEU A 141 37.84 -10.26 6.59
CA LEU A 141 37.89 -10.35 5.13
C LEU A 141 38.59 -9.11 4.56
N LEU A 142 39.74 -9.32 3.92
CA LEU A 142 40.56 -8.25 3.37
C LEU A 142 40.43 -8.24 1.84
N LEU A 143 40.20 -7.05 1.26
CA LEU A 143 40.22 -6.82 -0.18
C LEU A 143 41.29 -5.80 -0.55
N HIS A 144 42.06 -6.13 -1.58
CA HIS A 144 43.05 -5.24 -2.18
C HIS A 144 42.85 -5.18 -3.70
N PRO A 145 42.85 -3.98 -4.33
CA PRO A 145 42.63 -3.85 -5.77
C PRO A 145 43.70 -4.56 -6.62
N GLU A 146 44.93 -4.69 -6.14
CA GLU A 146 46.00 -5.32 -6.92
C GLU A 146 46.29 -6.76 -6.50
N HIS A 147 45.96 -7.13 -5.26
CA HIS A 147 46.39 -8.40 -4.67
C HIS A 147 45.25 -9.38 -4.43
N GLY A 148 43.99 -8.92 -4.49
CA GLY A 148 42.81 -9.80 -4.44
C GLY A 148 42.17 -9.87 -3.05
N LEU A 149 41.71 -11.06 -2.66
CA LEU A 149 40.89 -11.30 -1.47
C LEU A 149 41.58 -12.25 -0.49
N LEU A 150 41.64 -11.89 0.79
CA LEU A 150 42.15 -12.76 1.84
C LEU A 150 41.10 -12.94 2.94
N VAL A 151 40.78 -14.20 3.23
CA VAL A 151 40.04 -14.59 4.44
C VAL A 151 41.05 -14.87 5.56
N LEU A 152 40.88 -14.23 6.70
CA LEU A 152 41.74 -14.38 7.87
C LEU A 152 40.92 -14.80 9.08
N GLU A 153 41.16 -16.03 9.54
CA GLU A 153 40.57 -16.59 10.77
C GLU A 153 41.48 -16.28 11.97
N VAL A 154 40.92 -15.83 13.09
CA VAL A 154 41.67 -15.42 14.28
C VAL A 154 41.34 -16.36 15.45
N LYS A 155 42.39 -16.90 16.08
CA LYS A 155 42.26 -17.62 17.36
C LYS A 155 43.17 -16.98 18.40
N GLY A 156 42.55 -16.44 19.44
CA GLY A 156 43.25 -15.93 20.62
C GLY A 156 43.56 -17.03 21.63
N GLY A 157 44.36 -16.69 22.64
CA GLY A 157 44.82 -17.61 23.68
C GLY A 157 46.04 -18.44 23.27
N GLY A 158 46.43 -19.37 24.14
CA GLY A 158 47.53 -20.30 23.88
C GLY A 158 47.09 -21.42 22.93
N ILE A 159 47.63 -21.45 21.72
CA ILE A 159 47.24 -22.43 20.70
C ILE A 159 48.18 -23.63 20.72
N SER A 160 47.59 -24.83 20.72
CA SER A 160 48.33 -26.10 20.59
C SER A 160 47.68 -27.03 19.56
N PHE A 161 48.50 -27.89 18.96
CA PHE A 161 48.07 -28.88 17.99
C PHE A 161 48.71 -30.24 18.31
N GLU A 162 47.88 -31.27 18.46
CA GLU A 162 48.34 -32.65 18.65
C GLU A 162 48.22 -33.44 17.34
N GLY A 163 49.36 -33.64 16.66
CA GLY A 163 49.38 -34.25 15.32
C GLY A 163 48.89 -35.69 15.21
N ARG A 164 48.89 -36.47 16.30
CA ARG A 164 48.39 -37.86 16.30
C ARG A 164 46.86 -37.94 16.28
N SER A 165 46.21 -37.05 17.01
CA SER A 165 44.75 -36.97 17.12
C SER A 165 44.15 -35.93 16.16
N ALA A 166 45.01 -35.14 15.50
CA ALA A 166 44.65 -33.97 14.70
C ALA A 166 43.79 -32.95 15.49
N ARG A 167 44.00 -32.88 16.81
CA ARG A 167 43.22 -32.02 17.71
C ARG A 167 43.88 -30.66 17.87
N TRP A 168 43.08 -29.62 17.73
CA TRP A 168 43.46 -28.24 18.04
C TRP A 168 42.87 -27.82 19.39
N THR A 169 43.64 -27.08 20.18
CA THR A 169 43.20 -26.61 21.50
C THR A 169 43.63 -25.16 21.69
N SER A 170 42.73 -24.33 22.20
CA SER A 170 43.04 -22.97 22.66
C SER A 170 42.93 -22.91 24.18
N VAL A 171 43.94 -22.34 24.81
CA VAL A 171 43.96 -22.04 26.24
C VAL A 171 43.56 -20.59 26.44
N ASP A 172 42.44 -20.36 27.12
CA ASP A 172 41.97 -19.01 27.38
C ASP A 172 42.83 -18.29 28.46
N ARG A 173 42.47 -17.03 28.74
CA ARG A 173 43.15 -16.20 29.74
C ARG A 173 43.01 -16.70 31.19
N HIS A 174 42.09 -17.62 31.46
CA HIS A 174 41.91 -18.27 32.77
C HIS A 174 42.72 -19.58 32.88
N GLY A 175 43.43 -19.97 31.82
CA GLY A 175 44.22 -21.19 31.76
C GLY A 175 43.38 -22.43 31.44
N GLU A 176 42.11 -22.26 31.05
CA GLU A 176 41.25 -23.37 30.66
C GLU A 176 41.48 -23.74 29.19
N ALA A 177 41.66 -25.03 28.93
CA ALA A 177 41.90 -25.58 27.60
C ALA A 177 40.59 -26.02 26.93
N HIS A 178 40.30 -25.43 25.77
CA HIS A 178 39.10 -25.72 24.98
C HIS A 178 39.49 -26.33 23.64
N GLU A 179 38.89 -27.47 23.29
CA GLU A 179 39.04 -28.04 21.94
C GLU A 179 38.39 -27.11 20.92
N ILE A 180 39.16 -26.72 19.90
CA ILE A 180 38.70 -25.83 18.84
C ILE A 180 38.70 -26.55 17.50
N ARG A 181 37.92 -26.03 16.55
CA ARG A 181 37.97 -26.48 15.16
C ARG A 181 39.33 -26.14 14.55
N ASP A 182 39.75 -26.93 13.57
CA ASP A 182 40.95 -26.66 12.78
C ASP A 182 40.82 -25.29 12.10
N PRO A 183 41.63 -24.29 12.52
CA PRO A 183 41.48 -22.92 12.03
C PRO A 183 41.87 -22.78 10.56
N PHE A 184 42.78 -23.61 10.06
CA PHE A 184 43.18 -23.60 8.65
C PHE A 184 42.06 -24.12 7.76
N ARG A 185 41.40 -25.23 8.17
CA ARG A 185 40.23 -25.75 7.46
C ARG A 185 39.05 -24.78 7.51
N GLN A 186 38.85 -24.10 8.63
CA GLN A 186 37.82 -23.09 8.78
C GLN A 186 38.03 -21.92 7.81
N ALA A 187 39.22 -21.31 7.83
CA ALA A 187 39.58 -20.22 6.92
C ALA A 187 39.43 -20.63 5.43
N GLN A 188 39.89 -21.84 5.07
CA GLN A 188 39.76 -22.38 3.72
C GLN A 188 38.29 -22.57 3.29
N GLN A 189 37.44 -23.07 4.19
CA GLN A 189 36.03 -23.27 3.88
C GLN A 189 35.34 -21.92 3.65
N HIS A 190 35.60 -20.95 4.51
CA HIS A 190 35.07 -19.59 4.40
C HIS A 190 35.48 -18.91 3.09
N GLU A 191 36.74 -19.06 2.67
CA GLU A 191 37.24 -18.58 1.38
C GLU A 191 36.48 -19.20 0.20
N LYS A 192 36.33 -20.53 0.17
CA LYS A 192 35.60 -21.23 -0.91
C LYS A 192 34.13 -20.81 -0.98
N ASP A 193 33.47 -20.74 0.18
CA ASP A 193 32.06 -20.37 0.27
C ASP A 193 31.84 -18.94 -0.27
N LEU A 194 32.68 -18.00 0.14
CA LEU A 194 32.57 -16.61 -0.29
C LEU A 194 32.86 -16.46 -1.78
N VAL A 195 33.89 -17.13 -2.29
CA VAL A 195 34.21 -17.11 -3.74
C VAL A 195 33.06 -17.70 -4.56
N ALA A 196 32.40 -18.76 -4.08
CA ALA A 196 31.20 -19.31 -4.73
C ALA A 196 30.04 -18.30 -4.75
N LEU A 197 29.79 -17.59 -3.64
CA LEU A 197 28.79 -16.52 -3.58
C LEU A 197 29.12 -15.36 -4.54
N LEU A 198 30.39 -14.97 -4.65
CA LEU A 198 30.84 -13.94 -5.58
C LEU A 198 30.63 -14.36 -7.03
N HIS A 199 30.87 -15.63 -7.38
CA HIS A 199 30.61 -16.13 -8.74
C HIS A 199 29.11 -16.27 -9.05
N ALA A 200 28.29 -16.57 -8.05
CA ALA A 200 26.83 -16.66 -8.20
C ALA A 200 26.17 -15.27 -8.28
N ALA A 201 26.80 -14.23 -7.74
CA ALA A 201 26.28 -12.87 -7.79
C ALA A 201 26.26 -12.32 -9.24
N SER A 202 25.11 -11.79 -9.66
CA SER A 202 25.01 -11.09 -10.94
C SER A 202 25.54 -9.66 -10.81
N PHE A 203 26.69 -9.39 -11.42
CA PHE A 203 27.24 -8.04 -11.56
C PHE A 203 26.84 -7.39 -12.90
N GLY A 204 25.59 -7.61 -13.33
CA GLY A 204 25.10 -7.21 -14.66
C GLY A 204 25.59 -8.17 -15.75
N ALA A 205 25.96 -7.63 -16.93
CA ALA A 205 26.39 -8.41 -18.10
C ALA A 205 27.89 -8.78 -18.09
N GLU A 206 28.65 -8.37 -17.07
CA GLU A 206 30.10 -8.59 -17.01
C GLU A 206 30.46 -9.69 -15.99
N PRO A 207 31.18 -10.75 -16.39
CA PRO A 207 31.65 -11.77 -15.46
C PRO A 207 32.78 -11.25 -14.57
N LEU A 208 32.84 -11.74 -13.32
CA LEU A 208 33.94 -11.47 -12.40
C LEU A 208 35.26 -12.04 -13.00
N PRO A 209 36.34 -11.25 -13.10
CA PRO A 209 37.61 -11.74 -13.64
C PRO A 209 38.22 -12.80 -12.72
N PRO A 210 39.08 -13.70 -13.20
CA PRO A 210 39.90 -14.51 -12.32
C PRO A 210 40.83 -13.60 -11.51
N PHE A 211 40.74 -13.66 -10.19
CA PHE A 211 41.53 -12.85 -9.27
C PHE A 211 42.12 -13.76 -8.18
N ALA A 212 43.16 -13.28 -7.49
CA ALA A 212 43.76 -14.05 -6.40
C ALA A 212 42.83 -14.04 -5.19
N HIS A 213 42.54 -15.21 -4.65
CA HIS A 213 41.86 -15.37 -3.37
C HIS A 213 42.64 -16.37 -2.52
N ALA A 214 42.76 -16.10 -1.23
CA ALA A 214 43.54 -16.89 -0.30
C ALA A 214 42.88 -16.96 1.08
N HIS A 215 43.36 -17.86 1.91
CA HIS A 215 43.02 -17.97 3.32
C HIS A 215 44.28 -17.99 4.19
N ALA A 216 44.16 -17.47 5.41
CA ALA A 216 45.22 -17.46 6.41
C ALA A 216 44.63 -17.56 7.83
N VAL A 217 45.51 -17.84 8.79
CA VAL A 217 45.17 -17.90 10.22
C VAL A 217 46.06 -16.94 11.00
N ALA A 218 45.48 -16.18 11.93
CA ALA A 218 46.23 -15.38 12.89
C ALA A 218 46.14 -15.96 14.31
N PHE A 219 47.29 -16.04 14.98
CA PHE A 219 47.43 -16.37 16.40
C PHE A 219 48.05 -15.19 17.15
N PRO A 220 47.24 -14.18 17.56
CA PRO A 220 47.75 -12.91 18.04
C PRO A 220 48.44 -12.95 19.40
N ASP A 221 48.27 -14.06 20.12
CA ASP A 221 48.81 -14.30 21.47
C ASP A 221 50.00 -15.28 21.47
N CYS A 222 50.38 -15.82 20.32
CA CYS A 222 51.39 -16.88 20.21
C CYS A 222 52.55 -16.45 19.31
N GLU A 223 53.77 -16.94 19.60
CA GLU A 223 54.88 -16.92 18.65
C GLU A 223 55.03 -18.30 18.00
N TRP A 224 55.06 -18.35 16.66
CA TRP A 224 55.13 -19.61 15.95
C TRP A 224 56.52 -20.24 16.08
N SER A 225 56.60 -21.34 16.83
CA SER A 225 57.82 -22.09 17.11
C SER A 225 57.55 -23.59 17.35
N PRO A 226 56.98 -24.32 16.37
CA PRO A 226 56.52 -25.70 16.58
C PRO A 226 57.65 -26.74 16.71
N GLY A 227 58.91 -26.34 16.56
CA GLY A 227 60.07 -27.22 16.45
C GLY A 227 60.14 -27.96 15.10
N VAL A 228 59.08 -28.69 14.75
CA VAL A 228 58.87 -29.32 13.44
C VAL A 228 57.60 -28.75 12.81
N GLU A 229 57.70 -28.28 11.57
CA GLU A 229 56.57 -27.65 10.88
C GLU A 229 55.50 -28.68 10.48
N PRO A 230 54.23 -28.54 10.93
CA PRO A 230 53.16 -29.44 10.53
C PRO A 230 52.75 -29.21 9.08
N ALA A 231 52.61 -30.28 8.29
CA ALA A 231 52.17 -30.20 6.90
C ALA A 231 50.74 -29.62 6.75
N SER A 232 49.89 -29.75 7.77
CA SER A 232 48.53 -29.22 7.81
C SER A 232 48.43 -27.78 8.31
N ALA A 233 49.53 -27.19 8.78
CA ALA A 233 49.58 -25.83 9.33
C ALA A 233 50.86 -25.11 8.86
N PRO A 234 50.98 -24.80 7.55
CA PRO A 234 52.17 -24.19 7.00
C PRO A 234 52.36 -22.76 7.51
N ARG A 235 53.58 -22.40 7.90
CA ARG A 235 53.97 -21.04 8.34
C ARG A 235 53.68 -19.99 7.27
N GLY A 236 53.70 -20.40 6.00
CA GLY A 236 53.34 -19.56 4.86
C GLY A 236 51.94 -18.94 4.96
N LEU A 237 50.99 -19.59 5.66
CA LEU A 237 49.59 -19.16 5.80
C LEU A 237 49.24 -18.65 7.20
N LEU A 238 50.25 -18.45 8.06
CA LEU A 238 50.07 -18.09 9.46
C LEU A 238 50.64 -16.70 9.76
N LEU A 239 49.92 -15.93 10.58
CA LEU A 239 50.38 -14.69 11.20
C LEU A 239 50.47 -14.91 12.72
N ASP A 240 51.66 -14.73 13.29
CA ASP A 240 51.87 -14.84 14.74
C ASP A 240 51.93 -13.46 15.42
N ALA A 241 52.12 -13.43 16.74
CA ALA A 241 52.20 -12.19 17.50
C ALA A 241 53.33 -11.25 17.01
N ARG A 242 54.42 -11.78 16.44
CA ARG A 242 55.52 -10.97 15.89
C ARG A 242 55.10 -10.34 14.56
N ASP A 243 54.42 -11.10 13.70
CA ASP A 243 53.92 -10.55 12.43
C ASP A 243 52.94 -9.39 12.66
N LEU A 244 52.03 -9.51 13.63
CA LEU A 244 51.04 -8.47 13.93
C LEU A 244 51.63 -7.24 14.65
N SER A 245 52.77 -7.38 15.34
CA SER A 245 53.43 -6.28 16.05
C SER A 245 54.62 -5.66 15.28
N ALA A 246 55.01 -6.23 14.14
CA ALA A 246 56.14 -5.77 13.32
C ALA A 246 55.90 -4.41 12.58
N GLY A 247 54.70 -3.83 12.73
CA GLY A 247 54.29 -2.59 12.06
C GLY A 247 53.67 -2.81 10.68
N ALA A 248 52.94 -1.80 10.21
CA ALA A 248 52.06 -1.90 9.03
C ALA A 248 52.77 -2.38 7.75
N ALA A 249 53.98 -1.86 7.45
CA ALA A 249 54.70 -2.23 6.23
C ALA A 249 55.16 -3.70 6.22
N ALA A 250 55.60 -4.22 7.37
CA ALA A 250 56.01 -5.61 7.50
C ALA A 250 54.79 -6.55 7.44
N LEU A 251 53.69 -6.18 8.11
CA LEU A 251 52.44 -6.92 8.04
C LEU A 251 51.87 -6.95 6.62
N GLU A 252 51.85 -5.82 5.93
CA GLU A 252 51.42 -5.74 4.53
C GLU A 252 52.25 -6.68 3.64
N ALA A 253 53.58 -6.66 3.77
CA ALA A 253 54.44 -7.56 3.00
C ALA A 253 54.12 -9.04 3.25
N ARG A 254 53.76 -9.42 4.49
CA ARG A 254 53.30 -10.78 4.82
C ARG A 254 51.96 -11.12 4.15
N LEU A 255 50.98 -10.23 4.22
CA LEU A 255 49.66 -10.41 3.60
C LEU A 255 49.77 -10.54 2.07
N VAL A 256 50.59 -9.69 1.45
CA VAL A 256 50.85 -9.74 0.00
C VAL A 256 51.57 -11.03 -0.39
N ALA A 257 52.53 -11.51 0.41
CA ALA A 257 53.21 -12.78 0.16
C ALA A 257 52.25 -13.98 0.21
N ILE A 258 51.30 -13.98 1.15
CA ILE A 258 50.24 -14.99 1.23
C ILE A 258 49.42 -14.97 -0.07
N LEU A 259 48.87 -13.83 -0.46
CA LEU A 259 48.06 -13.69 -1.68
C LEU A 259 48.83 -14.08 -2.95
N ALA A 260 50.11 -13.71 -3.04
CA ALA A 260 50.97 -14.03 -4.18
C ALA A 260 51.21 -15.55 -4.32
N SER A 261 51.20 -16.31 -3.22
CA SER A 261 51.36 -17.76 -3.25
C SER A 261 50.17 -18.46 -3.95
N PHE A 262 48.96 -17.89 -3.84
CA PHE A 262 47.75 -18.39 -4.53
C PHE A 262 47.57 -17.77 -5.92
N ALA A 263 48.04 -16.54 -6.15
CA ALA A 263 47.93 -15.88 -7.45
C ALA A 263 48.58 -16.67 -8.60
N ARG A 264 49.71 -17.33 -8.32
CA ARG A 264 50.44 -18.18 -9.30
C ARG A 264 49.68 -19.43 -9.72
N LEU A 265 48.69 -19.87 -8.93
CA LEU A 265 47.89 -21.06 -9.21
C LEU A 265 46.67 -20.75 -10.10
N HIS A 266 46.31 -19.48 -10.28
CA HIS A 266 45.01 -19.08 -10.83
C HIS A 266 45.03 -18.13 -12.04
N LEU A 267 46.20 -17.85 -12.65
CA LEU A 267 46.35 -16.82 -13.71
C LEU A 267 45.68 -15.49 -13.31
N ALA A 268 45.81 -15.14 -12.03
CA ALA A 268 45.05 -14.08 -11.41
C ALA A 268 45.35 -12.71 -12.02
N GLN A 269 44.30 -11.96 -12.29
CA GLN A 269 44.37 -10.56 -12.70
C GLN A 269 44.15 -9.65 -11.48
N PRO A 270 44.67 -8.41 -11.51
CA PRO A 270 44.29 -7.39 -10.54
C PRO A 270 42.77 -7.21 -10.51
N LEU A 271 42.18 -7.28 -9.31
CA LEU A 271 40.74 -7.10 -9.12
C LEU A 271 40.31 -5.68 -9.56
N GLY A 272 41.14 -4.68 -9.30
CA GLY A 272 40.89 -3.27 -9.60
C GLY A 272 39.85 -2.63 -8.67
N ARG A 273 39.95 -1.31 -8.48
CA ARG A 273 39.07 -0.56 -7.56
C ARG A 273 37.58 -0.68 -7.90
N ARG A 274 37.26 -0.84 -9.19
CA ARG A 274 35.88 -1.02 -9.68
C ARG A 274 35.24 -2.30 -9.13
N TRP A 275 35.94 -3.42 -9.16
CA TRP A 275 35.42 -4.68 -8.64
C TRP A 275 35.43 -4.72 -7.12
N VAL A 276 36.45 -4.18 -6.46
CA VAL A 276 36.43 -4.01 -4.99
C VAL A 276 35.17 -3.24 -4.55
N LYS A 277 34.82 -2.13 -5.25
CA LYS A 277 33.60 -1.37 -4.99
C LYS A 277 32.32 -2.17 -5.28
N ARG A 278 32.26 -2.89 -6.41
CA ARG A 278 31.09 -3.71 -6.78
C ARG A 278 30.84 -4.85 -5.80
N ILE A 279 31.88 -5.60 -5.44
CA ILE A 279 31.84 -6.67 -4.44
C ILE A 279 31.35 -6.11 -3.10
N GLY A 280 31.91 -4.96 -2.68
CA GLY A 280 31.46 -4.24 -1.49
C GLY A 280 29.96 -3.91 -1.54
N GLN A 281 29.47 -3.34 -2.64
CA GLN A 281 28.09 -2.85 -2.76
C GLN A 281 27.04 -3.94 -2.98
N HIS A 282 27.38 -5.04 -3.68
CA HIS A 282 26.37 -6.01 -4.16
C HIS A 282 26.40 -7.31 -3.37
N VAL A 283 27.49 -7.62 -2.66
CA VAL A 283 27.66 -8.89 -1.95
C VAL A 283 27.99 -8.68 -0.48
N LEU A 284 28.90 -7.75 -0.16
CA LEU A 284 29.38 -7.59 1.21
C LEU A 284 28.56 -6.59 2.04
N ALA A 285 27.89 -5.61 1.43
CA ALA A 285 27.06 -4.62 2.10
C ALA A 285 25.96 -4.05 1.18
N PRO A 286 24.96 -4.86 0.76
CA PRO A 286 23.84 -4.35 -0.03
C PRO A 286 23.03 -3.33 0.78
N ARG A 287 22.99 -2.09 0.31
CA ARG A 287 22.02 -1.09 0.79
C ARG A 287 20.71 -1.32 0.07
N PHE A 288 19.67 -1.69 0.80
CA PHE A 288 18.30 -1.63 0.30
C PHE A 288 17.47 -0.75 1.26
N SER A 289 16.60 0.07 0.68
CA SER A 289 15.58 0.83 1.40
C SER A 289 14.24 0.39 0.83
N LEU A 290 13.40 -0.21 1.67
CA LEU A 290 12.02 -0.53 1.30
C LEU A 290 11.16 0.66 1.72
N GLY A 291 10.79 1.51 0.78
CA GLY A 291 9.73 2.48 1.00
C GLY A 291 8.37 1.76 1.08
N LEU A 292 7.50 2.18 2.00
CA LEU A 292 6.09 1.80 1.95
C LEU A 292 5.48 2.38 0.66
N THR A 293 4.80 1.55 -0.13
CA THR A 293 3.99 2.05 -1.24
C THR A 293 2.76 2.77 -0.69
N LEU A 294 2.25 3.80 -1.39
CA LEU A 294 1.03 4.49 -0.96
C LEU A 294 -0.13 3.50 -0.79
N GLY A 295 -0.24 2.49 -1.67
CA GLY A 295 -1.22 1.41 -1.51
C GLY A 295 -1.16 0.71 -0.14
N ALA A 296 0.04 0.37 0.35
CA ALA A 296 0.21 -0.24 1.66
C ALA A 296 -0.09 0.73 2.82
N ALA A 297 0.18 2.03 2.64
CA ALA A 297 -0.20 3.05 3.61
C ALA A 297 -1.73 3.23 3.69
N LEU A 298 -2.43 3.23 2.55
CA LEU A 298 -3.90 3.29 2.49
C LEU A 298 -4.54 2.10 3.24
N GLU A 299 -4.02 0.88 3.05
CA GLU A 299 -4.51 -0.31 3.75
C GLU A 299 -4.32 -0.24 5.27
N TRP A 300 -3.20 0.32 5.73
CA TRP A 300 -2.94 0.53 7.16
C TRP A 300 -3.84 1.63 7.76
N GLU A 301 -4.04 2.74 7.04
CA GLU A 301 -4.95 3.80 7.44
C GLU A 301 -6.40 3.28 7.51
N GLU A 302 -6.83 2.48 6.53
CA GLU A 302 -8.15 1.84 6.46
C GLU A 302 -8.40 0.88 7.62
N SER A 303 -7.43 0.02 7.93
CA SER A 303 -7.51 -0.91 9.07
C SER A 303 -7.59 -0.19 10.42
N SER A 304 -7.07 1.03 10.51
CA SER A 304 -7.10 1.84 11.73
C SER A 304 -8.43 2.60 11.87
N LEU A 305 -8.97 3.10 10.75
CA LEU A 305 -10.28 3.76 10.70
C LEU A 305 -11.45 2.80 10.97
N ALA A 306 -11.37 1.56 10.50
CA ALA A 306 -12.39 0.53 10.70
C ALA A 306 -12.50 -0.01 12.15
N ARG A 307 -11.59 0.40 13.07
CA ARG A 307 -11.56 -0.08 14.47
C ARG A 307 -12.22 0.88 15.47
N LEU A 308 -12.84 1.96 15.00
CA LEU A 308 -13.37 3.03 15.84
C LEU A 308 -14.90 2.99 15.85
N HIS A 309 -15.47 2.31 16.84
CA HIS A 309 -16.92 2.00 16.89
C HIS A 309 -17.68 2.51 18.13
N ASP A 310 -17.00 3.08 19.15
CA ASP A 310 -17.67 3.38 20.43
C ASP A 310 -18.84 4.38 20.32
N GLU A 311 -18.72 5.47 19.54
CA GLU A 311 -19.83 6.43 19.37
C GLU A 311 -20.94 5.90 18.46
N GLN A 312 -20.60 5.02 17.52
CA GLN A 312 -21.58 4.39 16.63
C GLN A 312 -22.43 3.37 17.40
N ASP A 313 -21.82 2.63 18.32
CA ASP A 313 -22.55 1.74 19.24
C ASP A 313 -23.49 2.53 20.17
N LEU A 314 -23.01 3.62 20.77
CA LEU A 314 -23.85 4.53 21.55
C LEU A 314 -25.02 5.11 20.74
N CYS A 315 -24.78 5.43 19.46
CA CYS A 315 -25.82 5.90 18.56
C CYS A 315 -26.88 4.80 18.31
N LEU A 316 -26.45 3.57 18.07
CA LEU A 316 -27.36 2.43 17.87
C LEU A 316 -28.17 2.11 19.14
N ASP A 317 -27.57 2.21 20.32
CA ASP A 317 -28.27 2.06 21.60
C ASP A 317 -29.30 3.17 21.80
N PHE A 318 -28.93 4.42 21.50
CA PHE A 318 -29.86 5.55 21.51
C PHE A 318 -31.05 5.32 20.56
N LEU A 319 -30.80 4.84 19.34
CA LEU A 319 -31.84 4.54 18.34
C LEU A 319 -32.76 3.38 18.77
N SER A 320 -32.24 2.41 19.55
CA SER A 320 -33.04 1.32 20.10
C SER A 320 -34.05 1.81 21.15
N LEU A 321 -33.68 2.84 21.92
CA LEU A 321 -34.51 3.46 22.94
C LEU A 321 -35.43 4.55 22.36
N ASN A 322 -35.00 5.21 21.29
CA ASN A 322 -35.71 6.30 20.62
C ASN A 322 -36.02 5.89 19.18
N GLN A 323 -37.10 5.14 19.00
CA GLN A 323 -37.46 4.57 17.69
C GLN A 323 -37.73 5.63 16.62
N ARG A 324 -38.05 6.87 17.02
CA ARG A 324 -38.21 8.01 16.13
C ARG A 324 -37.18 9.08 16.49
N ALA A 325 -36.17 9.26 15.66
CA ALA A 325 -35.03 10.12 15.98
C ALA A 325 -34.27 10.61 14.75
N VAL A 326 -33.44 11.64 14.95
CA VAL A 326 -32.51 12.16 13.95
C VAL A 326 -31.07 11.90 14.41
N VAL A 327 -30.26 11.33 13.54
CA VAL A 327 -28.80 11.22 13.72
C VAL A 327 -28.14 12.29 12.86
N ARG A 328 -27.55 13.29 13.51
CA ARG A 328 -26.93 14.43 12.84
C ARG A 328 -25.42 14.35 12.95
N GLY A 329 -24.73 14.26 11.82
CA GLY A 329 -23.27 14.14 11.80
C GLY A 329 -22.65 14.68 10.53
N GLY A 330 -21.44 15.25 10.64
CA GLY A 330 -20.69 15.75 9.48
C GLY A 330 -20.19 14.63 8.55
N ALA A 331 -19.45 15.01 7.51
CA ALA A 331 -18.74 14.06 6.66
C ALA A 331 -17.84 13.09 7.47
N GLY A 332 -17.83 11.82 7.07
CA GLY A 332 -16.95 10.81 7.66
C GLY A 332 -17.34 10.24 9.02
N THR A 333 -18.50 10.65 9.56
CA THR A 333 -18.97 10.19 10.89
C THR A 333 -19.60 8.79 10.90
N GLY A 334 -19.79 8.17 9.74
CA GLY A 334 -20.34 6.81 9.63
C GLY A 334 -21.86 6.70 9.61
N LYS A 335 -22.60 7.78 9.35
CA LYS A 335 -24.08 7.81 9.25
C LYS A 335 -24.67 6.65 8.43
N THR A 336 -24.20 6.47 7.20
CA THR A 336 -24.64 5.39 6.30
C THR A 336 -24.43 4.00 6.90
N LEU A 337 -23.32 3.77 7.62
CA LEU A 337 -23.06 2.50 8.30
C LEU A 337 -24.03 2.28 9.46
N VAL A 338 -24.27 3.32 10.27
CA VAL A 338 -25.26 3.26 11.36
C VAL A 338 -26.66 3.01 10.80
N ALA A 339 -27.03 3.62 9.68
CA ALA A 339 -28.31 3.40 9.02
C ALA A 339 -28.46 1.94 8.56
N CYS A 340 -27.46 1.38 7.88
CA CYS A 340 -27.46 -0.02 7.46
C CYS A 340 -27.51 -1.00 8.64
N GLU A 341 -26.72 -0.74 9.69
CA GLU A 341 -26.69 -1.58 10.90
C GLU A 341 -28.01 -1.51 11.67
N SER A 342 -28.61 -0.33 11.79
CA SER A 342 -29.94 -0.19 12.39
C SER A 342 -31.01 -0.92 11.58
N ALA A 343 -30.97 -0.83 10.24
CA ALA A 343 -31.85 -1.60 9.36
C ALA A 343 -31.70 -3.11 9.59
N ARG A 344 -30.46 -3.60 9.70
CA ARG A 344 -30.13 -4.99 10.01
C ARG A 344 -30.67 -5.42 11.36
N ARG A 345 -30.52 -4.60 12.42
CA ARG A 345 -31.04 -4.90 13.76
C ARG A 345 -32.56 -4.99 13.77
N LEU A 346 -33.26 -4.07 13.11
CA LEU A 346 -34.72 -4.10 12.99
C LEU A 346 -35.20 -5.32 12.19
N ALA A 347 -34.57 -5.63 11.04
CA ALA A 347 -34.90 -6.82 10.27
C ALA A 347 -34.60 -8.13 11.03
N SER A 348 -33.58 -8.14 11.89
CA SER A 348 -33.29 -9.27 12.79
C SER A 348 -34.41 -9.52 13.79
N LEU A 349 -35.20 -8.49 14.13
CA LEU A 349 -36.40 -8.57 14.97
C LEU A 349 -37.67 -8.94 14.16
N GLY A 350 -37.53 -9.36 12.90
CA GLY A 350 -38.66 -9.75 12.05
C GLY A 350 -39.38 -8.59 11.38
N LYS A 351 -38.79 -7.39 11.37
CA LYS A 351 -39.43 -6.19 10.79
C LYS A 351 -39.18 -6.09 9.28
N ASP A 352 -40.19 -5.64 8.53
CA ASP A 352 -40.05 -5.16 7.15
C ASP A 352 -39.57 -3.70 7.16
N VAL A 353 -38.32 -3.47 6.80
CA VAL A 353 -37.65 -2.17 6.88
C VAL A 353 -37.54 -1.53 5.50
N LEU A 354 -37.91 -0.26 5.41
CA LEU A 354 -37.68 0.58 4.23
C LEU A 354 -36.49 1.51 4.48
N LEU A 355 -35.40 1.35 3.73
CA LEU A 355 -34.20 2.17 3.82
C LEU A 355 -34.04 3.00 2.54
N LEU A 356 -34.18 4.32 2.64
CA LEU A 356 -34.19 5.22 1.48
C LEU A 356 -33.05 6.22 1.50
N CYS A 357 -32.69 6.69 0.32
CA CYS A 357 -31.92 7.90 0.11
C CYS A 357 -32.45 8.67 -1.11
N PHE A 358 -31.84 9.81 -1.43
CA PHE A 358 -32.19 10.58 -2.62
C PHE A 358 -31.33 10.20 -3.85
N ASN A 359 -30.01 10.09 -3.68
CA ASN A 359 -29.08 9.91 -4.80
C ASN A 359 -29.04 8.45 -5.33
N ARG A 360 -29.11 8.25 -6.65
CA ARG A 360 -29.16 6.91 -7.28
C ARG A 360 -27.92 6.04 -7.01
N PRO A 361 -26.68 6.53 -7.20
CA PRO A 361 -25.48 5.78 -6.81
C PRO A 361 -25.46 5.35 -5.34
N LEU A 362 -25.88 6.23 -4.42
CA LEU A 362 -26.02 5.86 -2.99
C LEU A 362 -27.09 4.78 -2.81
N GLY A 363 -28.24 4.87 -3.49
CA GLY A 363 -29.28 3.86 -3.44
C GLY A 363 -28.81 2.48 -3.90
N SER A 364 -28.00 2.44 -4.97
CA SER A 364 -27.34 1.22 -5.43
C SER A 364 -26.35 0.68 -4.39
N HIS A 365 -25.56 1.57 -3.78
CA HIS A 365 -24.62 1.20 -2.72
C HIS A 365 -25.33 0.63 -1.48
N LEU A 366 -26.40 1.27 -1.00
CA LEU A 366 -27.22 0.78 0.12
C LEU A 366 -27.81 -0.59 -0.17
N ARG A 367 -28.31 -0.82 -1.40
CA ARG A 367 -28.77 -2.15 -1.84
C ARG A 367 -27.67 -3.18 -1.78
N ALA A 368 -26.48 -2.87 -2.30
CA ALA A 368 -25.34 -3.79 -2.28
C ALA A 368 -24.91 -4.13 -0.84
N LEU A 369 -24.87 -3.14 0.05
CA LEU A 369 -24.57 -3.37 1.48
C LEU A 369 -25.60 -4.28 2.15
N CYS A 370 -26.88 -4.13 1.80
CA CYS A 370 -27.97 -4.93 2.38
C CYS A 370 -28.15 -6.29 1.70
N ALA A 371 -27.62 -6.50 0.49
CA ALA A 371 -27.81 -7.73 -0.27
C ALA A 371 -27.17 -8.96 0.40
N SER A 372 -26.13 -8.75 1.22
CA SER A 372 -25.49 -9.83 1.98
C SER A 372 -26.27 -10.26 3.23
N LEU A 373 -27.43 -9.64 3.50
CA LEU A 373 -28.25 -9.86 4.70
C LEU A 373 -29.41 -10.84 4.47
N ASP A 374 -29.31 -11.69 3.45
CA ASP A 374 -30.28 -12.74 3.18
C ASP A 374 -30.37 -13.74 4.35
N GLY A 375 -31.59 -14.16 4.70
CA GLY A 375 -31.85 -15.12 5.78
C GLY A 375 -32.22 -14.51 7.14
N LEU A 376 -32.36 -13.18 7.24
CA LEU A 376 -32.94 -12.54 8.43
C LEU A 376 -34.44 -12.86 8.56
N PRO A 377 -35.02 -12.83 9.79
CA PRO A 377 -36.45 -13.03 9.99
C PRO A 377 -37.34 -11.99 9.29
N GLY A 378 -36.85 -10.76 9.16
CA GLY A 378 -37.48 -9.66 8.44
C GLY A 378 -36.82 -9.38 7.09
N ARG A 379 -37.21 -8.28 6.45
CA ARG A 379 -36.69 -7.88 5.12
C ARG A 379 -36.23 -6.43 5.13
N ILE A 380 -35.22 -6.12 4.32
CA ILE A 380 -34.76 -4.76 4.09
C ILE A 380 -34.96 -4.42 2.63
N ARG A 381 -35.73 -3.37 2.35
CA ARG A 381 -35.85 -2.79 1.02
C ARG A 381 -35.05 -1.50 0.97
N ALA A 382 -33.88 -1.55 0.33
CA ALA A 382 -33.01 -0.40 0.15
C ALA A 382 -33.15 0.22 -1.25
N GLY A 383 -33.02 1.54 -1.36
CA GLY A 383 -32.97 2.23 -2.65
C GLY A 383 -33.23 3.72 -2.57
N THR A 384 -33.57 4.34 -3.69
CA THR A 384 -33.98 5.75 -3.71
C THR A 384 -35.48 5.93 -3.53
N TYR A 385 -35.87 7.11 -3.03
CA TYR A 385 -37.27 7.52 -2.99
C TYR A 385 -37.97 7.39 -4.36
N HIS A 386 -37.32 7.86 -5.42
CA HIS A 386 -37.93 7.85 -6.76
C HIS A 386 -38.00 6.45 -7.38
N GLU A 387 -37.04 5.56 -7.11
CA GLU A 387 -37.14 4.14 -7.51
C GLU A 387 -38.30 3.46 -6.77
N LEU A 388 -38.55 3.80 -5.50
CA LEU A 388 -39.70 3.31 -4.76
C LEU A 388 -41.01 3.78 -5.41
N CYS A 389 -41.14 5.07 -5.72
CA CYS A 389 -42.29 5.64 -6.44
C CYS A 389 -42.56 4.89 -7.74
N ARG A 390 -41.52 4.71 -8.56
CA ARG A 390 -41.62 4.04 -9.86
C ARG A 390 -42.04 2.59 -9.73
N ASP A 391 -41.41 1.82 -8.83
CA ASP A 391 -41.76 0.41 -8.63
C ASP A 391 -43.21 0.24 -8.17
N PHE A 392 -43.64 1.04 -7.18
CA PHE A 392 -45.01 0.98 -6.68
C PHE A 392 -46.02 1.36 -7.76
N ALA A 393 -45.78 2.44 -8.50
CA ALA A 393 -46.65 2.86 -9.60
C ALA A 393 -46.81 1.76 -10.66
N LEU A 394 -45.70 1.18 -11.13
CA LEU A 394 -45.72 0.11 -12.13
C LEU A 394 -46.43 -1.15 -11.63
N ARG A 395 -46.18 -1.57 -10.38
CA ARG A 395 -46.86 -2.72 -9.77
C ARG A 395 -48.36 -2.49 -9.58
N ALA A 396 -48.77 -1.25 -9.34
CA ALA A 396 -50.17 -0.85 -9.19
C ALA A 396 -50.88 -0.57 -10.54
N GLY A 397 -50.18 -0.75 -11.67
CA GLY A 397 -50.68 -0.46 -13.00
C GLY A 397 -50.96 1.02 -13.25
N LEU A 398 -50.27 1.92 -12.55
CA LEU A 398 -50.35 3.36 -12.76
C LEU A 398 -49.37 3.78 -13.87
N PRO A 399 -49.75 4.76 -14.72
CA PRO A 399 -48.85 5.28 -15.73
C PRO A 399 -47.67 6.02 -15.07
N TRP A 400 -46.45 5.71 -15.51
CA TRP A 400 -45.22 6.40 -15.10
C TRP A 400 -44.67 7.15 -16.31
N ASN A 401 -45.15 8.38 -16.51
CA ASN A 401 -44.85 9.19 -17.69
C ASN A 401 -43.80 10.24 -17.36
N GLU A 402 -42.53 9.84 -17.36
CA GLU A 402 -41.42 10.76 -17.13
C GLU A 402 -41.35 11.81 -18.26
N PRO A 403 -41.41 13.12 -17.96
CA PRO A 403 -41.30 14.17 -18.96
C PRO A 403 -39.93 14.16 -19.66
N ALA A 404 -39.90 14.66 -20.89
CA ALA A 404 -38.64 14.84 -21.61
C ALA A 404 -37.75 15.86 -20.86
N ALA A 405 -36.46 15.56 -20.73
CA ALA A 405 -35.48 16.40 -20.00
C ALA A 405 -35.36 17.84 -20.52
N SER A 406 -35.87 18.14 -21.72
CA SER A 406 -35.95 19.48 -22.30
C SER A 406 -37.04 20.37 -21.67
N ALA A 407 -38.05 19.79 -21.02
CA ALA A 407 -39.14 20.50 -20.36
C ALA A 407 -38.88 20.56 -18.84
N ARG A 408 -38.07 21.54 -18.42
CA ARG A 408 -37.59 21.64 -17.02
C ARG A 408 -38.72 21.75 -16.00
N ASP A 409 -39.70 22.62 -16.23
CA ASP A 409 -40.79 22.85 -15.28
C ASP A 409 -41.66 21.59 -15.10
N ASP A 410 -41.99 20.92 -16.20
CA ASP A 410 -42.73 19.64 -16.17
C ASP A 410 -41.91 18.54 -15.48
N THR A 411 -40.61 18.49 -15.75
CA THR A 411 -39.68 17.54 -15.10
C THR A 411 -39.67 17.76 -13.59
N ASP A 412 -39.53 19.00 -13.15
CA ASP A 412 -39.50 19.35 -11.73
C ASP A 412 -40.85 19.04 -11.05
N ALA A 413 -41.98 19.37 -11.68
CA ALA A 413 -43.31 19.03 -11.16
C ALA A 413 -43.50 17.51 -11.02
N PHE A 414 -43.10 16.75 -12.04
CA PHE A 414 -43.19 15.29 -12.03
C PHE A 414 -42.40 14.68 -10.86
N TRP A 415 -41.12 15.04 -10.75
CA TRP A 415 -40.25 14.46 -9.72
C TRP A 415 -40.60 14.95 -8.32
N ASN A 416 -40.94 16.24 -8.16
CA ASN A 416 -41.13 16.81 -6.84
C ASN A 416 -42.54 16.62 -6.27
N GLU A 417 -43.57 16.41 -7.11
CA GLU A 417 -44.98 16.34 -6.70
C GLU A 417 -45.68 15.09 -7.23
N GLU A 418 -45.74 14.90 -8.55
CA GLU A 418 -46.53 13.81 -9.17
C GLU A 418 -46.05 12.42 -8.71
N SER A 419 -44.73 12.22 -8.61
CA SER A 419 -44.15 10.95 -8.17
C SER A 419 -44.61 10.54 -6.75
N GLY A 420 -44.85 11.52 -5.87
CA GLY A 420 -45.38 11.28 -4.53
C GLY A 420 -46.87 10.92 -4.55
N LEU A 421 -47.65 11.58 -5.40
CA LEU A 421 -49.08 11.26 -5.60
C LEU A 421 -49.25 9.84 -6.16
N LEU A 422 -48.44 9.47 -7.16
CA LEU A 422 -48.43 8.12 -7.74
C LEU A 422 -48.06 7.06 -6.69
N LEU A 423 -47.07 7.34 -5.83
CA LEU A 423 -46.70 6.44 -4.74
C LEU A 423 -47.84 6.26 -3.74
N LEU A 424 -48.52 7.35 -3.35
CA LEU A 424 -49.67 7.29 -2.44
C LEU A 424 -50.80 6.45 -3.02
N GLN A 425 -51.19 6.70 -4.28
CA GLN A 425 -52.22 5.93 -4.99
C GLN A 425 -51.83 4.45 -5.12
N ALA A 426 -50.57 4.17 -5.43
CA ALA A 426 -50.07 2.80 -5.52
C ALA A 426 -50.09 2.08 -4.17
N ALA A 427 -49.71 2.76 -3.09
CA ALA A 427 -49.73 2.23 -1.74
C ALA A 427 -51.15 1.85 -1.27
N GLU A 428 -52.16 2.64 -1.66
CA GLU A 428 -53.56 2.33 -1.41
C GLU A 428 -54.04 1.10 -2.20
N ARG A 429 -53.63 0.97 -3.47
CA ARG A 429 -54.01 -0.18 -4.32
C ARG A 429 -53.32 -1.48 -3.91
N LEU A 430 -52.03 -1.43 -3.58
CA LEU A 430 -51.22 -2.62 -3.29
C LEU A 430 -51.40 -3.10 -1.84
N GLY A 431 -51.67 -2.19 -0.90
CA GLY A 431 -51.73 -2.53 0.52
C GLY A 431 -50.38 -2.83 1.18
N ASP A 432 -49.28 -2.80 0.42
CA ASP A 432 -47.91 -2.94 0.94
C ASP A 432 -47.63 -1.92 2.05
N ARG A 433 -47.13 -2.38 3.20
CA ARG A 433 -46.72 -1.54 4.33
C ARG A 433 -45.44 -2.05 4.96
N PHE A 434 -44.68 -1.14 5.55
CA PHE A 434 -43.41 -1.40 6.24
C PHE A 434 -43.56 -1.16 7.74
N ASP A 435 -42.73 -1.82 8.53
CA ASP A 435 -42.68 -1.62 9.98
C ASP A 435 -41.81 -0.44 10.39
N ALA A 436 -40.82 -0.08 9.59
CA ALA A 436 -39.85 0.97 9.90
C ALA A 436 -39.40 1.73 8.65
N LEU A 437 -39.11 3.03 8.81
CA LEU A 437 -38.53 3.88 7.78
C LEU A 437 -37.20 4.47 8.26
N LEU A 438 -36.14 4.18 7.52
CA LEU A 438 -34.82 4.77 7.68
C LEU A 438 -34.52 5.61 6.44
N VAL A 439 -34.01 6.82 6.61
CA VAL A 439 -33.63 7.70 5.49
C VAL A 439 -32.22 8.21 5.68
N ASP A 440 -31.31 7.83 4.78
CA ASP A 440 -29.96 8.39 4.67
C ASP A 440 -29.95 9.63 3.77
N GLU A 441 -29.09 10.59 4.09
CA GLU A 441 -29.06 11.94 3.51
C GLU A 441 -30.45 12.61 3.57
N ALA A 442 -31.12 12.52 4.72
CA ALA A 442 -32.51 12.96 4.92
C ALA A 442 -32.75 14.45 4.65
N GLN A 443 -31.69 15.29 4.71
CA GLN A 443 -31.77 16.70 4.32
C GLN A 443 -32.08 16.91 2.83
N ASP A 444 -31.90 15.88 1.99
CA ASP A 444 -32.24 15.93 0.56
C ASP A 444 -33.74 15.67 0.30
N PHE A 445 -34.55 15.34 1.31
CA PHE A 445 -35.97 15.04 1.14
C PHE A 445 -36.83 16.31 1.23
N ARG A 446 -37.92 16.35 0.46
CA ARG A 446 -38.88 17.45 0.52
C ARG A 446 -39.88 17.26 1.68
N PRO A 447 -40.35 18.35 2.31
CA PRO A 447 -41.36 18.28 3.37
C PRO A 447 -42.62 17.49 2.97
N GLU A 448 -43.08 17.65 1.74
CA GLU A 448 -44.30 17.04 1.21
C GLU A 448 -44.19 15.52 1.08
N TRP A 449 -42.97 14.98 0.92
CA TRP A 449 -42.74 13.55 0.77
C TRP A 449 -42.91 12.78 2.08
N TRP A 450 -42.70 13.43 3.23
CA TRP A 450 -42.83 12.77 4.53
C TRP A 450 -44.25 12.28 4.80
N GLY A 451 -45.28 13.02 4.35
CA GLY A 451 -46.67 12.59 4.47
C GLY A 451 -46.97 11.33 3.66
N VAL A 452 -46.43 11.26 2.44
CA VAL A 452 -46.54 10.08 1.57
C VAL A 452 -45.81 8.89 2.20
N LEU A 453 -44.59 9.08 2.69
CA LEU A 453 -43.80 8.04 3.33
C LEU A 453 -44.43 7.51 4.62
N ALA A 454 -45.04 8.38 5.43
CA ALA A 454 -45.78 7.97 6.62
C ALA A 454 -46.98 7.07 6.29
N SER A 455 -47.61 7.24 5.12
CA SER A 455 -48.73 6.39 4.68
C SER A 455 -48.32 4.94 4.37
N LEU A 456 -47.03 4.71 4.10
CA LEU A 456 -46.45 3.39 3.84
C LEU A 456 -46.10 2.62 5.12
N LEU A 457 -46.22 3.24 6.31
CA LEU A 457 -45.89 2.60 7.59
C LEU A 457 -47.13 1.95 8.22
N ARG A 458 -46.99 0.70 8.70
CA ARG A 458 -48.10 -0.06 9.34
C ARG A 458 -48.68 0.69 10.53
N GLU A 459 -47.82 1.21 11.41
CA GLU A 459 -48.22 1.94 12.62
C GLU A 459 -48.10 3.47 12.45
N ARG A 460 -47.94 3.96 11.21
CA ARG A 460 -47.83 5.40 10.87
C ARG A 460 -46.88 6.17 11.79
N ASP A 461 -47.42 6.96 12.73
CA ASP A 461 -46.67 7.82 13.63
C ASP A 461 -46.02 7.08 14.81
N ALA A 462 -46.43 5.85 15.09
CA ALA A 462 -45.80 5.00 16.11
C ALA A 462 -44.67 4.12 15.55
N ALA A 463 -44.61 3.93 14.23
CA ALA A 463 -43.56 3.16 13.59
C ALA A 463 -42.18 3.83 13.74
N PRO A 464 -41.09 3.06 13.87
CA PRO A 464 -39.73 3.58 13.84
C PRO A 464 -39.47 4.48 12.62
N LEU A 465 -38.90 5.66 12.88
CA LEU A 465 -38.52 6.67 11.89
C LEU A 465 -37.14 7.20 12.25
N GLN A 466 -36.11 6.78 11.52
CA GLN A 466 -34.73 7.20 11.81
C GLN A 466 -34.17 7.98 10.62
N LEU A 467 -33.80 9.22 10.86
CA LEU A 467 -33.34 10.14 9.83
C LEU A 467 -31.86 10.42 10.04
N PHE A 468 -31.04 10.24 9.01
CA PHE A 468 -29.60 10.48 9.05
C PHE A 468 -29.28 11.68 8.17
N GLU A 469 -28.68 12.73 8.74
CA GLU A 469 -28.44 13.97 8.01
C GLU A 469 -27.06 14.61 8.25
N ASP A 470 -26.59 15.34 7.23
CA ASP A 470 -25.53 16.34 7.33
C ASP A 470 -26.08 17.69 6.82
N PRO A 471 -26.45 18.62 7.71
CA PRO A 471 -27.07 19.88 7.32
C PRO A 471 -26.27 20.72 6.32
N GLY A 472 -24.94 20.61 6.28
CA GLY A 472 -24.17 21.38 5.30
C GLY A 472 -23.74 20.57 4.08
N GLN A 473 -24.37 19.41 3.85
CA GLN A 473 -24.41 18.77 2.54
C GLN A 473 -25.75 19.00 1.84
N ASP A 474 -26.59 19.94 2.30
CA ASP A 474 -27.83 20.34 1.62
C ASP A 474 -27.53 21.11 0.32
N LEU A 475 -27.22 20.36 -0.75
CA LEU A 475 -26.97 20.92 -2.07
C LEU A 475 -28.24 21.38 -2.80
N TRP A 476 -29.41 20.90 -2.34
CA TRP A 476 -30.70 21.19 -2.96
C TRP A 476 -31.44 22.34 -2.27
N HIS A 477 -30.86 22.91 -1.21
CA HIS A 477 -31.42 23.99 -0.40
C HIS A 477 -32.84 23.69 0.10
N ARG A 478 -33.07 22.44 0.52
CA ARG A 478 -34.40 21.96 0.98
C ARG A 478 -34.63 22.24 2.48
N GLY A 479 -33.60 22.69 3.20
CA GLY A 479 -33.71 23.21 4.57
C GLY A 479 -33.90 22.14 5.65
N GLY A 480 -33.96 20.85 5.29
CA GLY A 480 -34.05 19.75 6.26
C GLY A 480 -35.30 19.78 7.14
N THR A 481 -36.44 20.23 6.60
CA THR A 481 -37.69 20.32 7.37
C THR A 481 -38.29 18.93 7.59
N PHE A 482 -38.29 18.47 8.84
CA PHE A 482 -38.77 17.15 9.25
C PHE A 482 -40.21 17.20 9.78
N PRO A 483 -40.97 16.09 9.66
CA PRO A 483 -42.40 16.08 9.93
C PRO A 483 -42.78 16.41 11.39
N GLN A 484 -41.86 16.25 12.34
CA GLN A 484 -42.03 16.58 13.77
C GLN A 484 -40.69 16.92 14.42
N ARG A 485 -40.70 17.51 15.63
CA ARG A 485 -39.50 17.66 16.46
C ARG A 485 -39.08 16.29 16.99
N LEU A 486 -38.04 15.73 16.41
CA LEU A 486 -37.46 14.44 16.79
C LEU A 486 -36.25 14.64 17.72
N PRO A 487 -36.00 13.73 18.68
CA PRO A 487 -34.77 13.75 19.46
C PRO A 487 -33.56 13.57 18.53
N VAL A 488 -32.49 14.32 18.80
CA VAL A 488 -31.31 14.37 17.94
C VAL A 488 -30.12 13.73 18.65
N PHE A 489 -29.50 12.73 18.02
CA PHE A 489 -28.19 12.22 18.40
C PHE A 489 -27.10 12.89 17.55
N PRO A 490 -26.16 13.63 18.16
CA PRO A 490 -25.04 14.21 17.43
C PRO A 490 -23.94 13.17 17.24
N LEU A 491 -23.77 12.64 16.02
CA LEU A 491 -22.69 11.73 15.66
C LEU A 491 -21.47 12.56 15.24
N ARG A 492 -20.48 12.71 16.13
CA ARG A 492 -19.43 13.72 15.98
C ARG A 492 -18.08 13.16 15.55
N THR A 493 -17.82 11.88 15.72
CA THR A 493 -16.50 11.31 15.55
C THR A 493 -16.28 10.92 14.10
N ASN A 494 -15.30 11.53 13.43
CA ASN A 494 -14.85 11.08 12.12
C ASN A 494 -14.12 9.75 12.26
N SER A 495 -14.68 8.70 11.67
CA SER A 495 -14.13 7.35 11.65
C SER A 495 -13.76 6.89 10.25
N ARG A 496 -13.77 7.79 9.26
CA ARG A 496 -13.68 7.45 7.83
C ARG A 496 -12.51 8.08 7.10
N SER A 497 -12.19 9.33 7.41
CA SER A 497 -11.10 10.04 6.74
C SER A 497 -9.92 10.33 7.67
N THR A 498 -8.75 10.56 7.08
CA THR A 498 -7.55 10.95 7.83
C THR A 498 -7.77 12.27 8.59
N GLY A 499 -7.02 12.46 9.68
CA GLY A 499 -7.14 13.67 10.49
C GLY A 499 -6.91 14.96 9.71
N ALA A 500 -5.96 14.98 8.77
CA ALA A 500 -5.67 16.13 7.93
C ALA A 500 -6.85 16.49 7.01
N LEU A 501 -7.50 15.49 6.42
CA LEU A 501 -8.73 15.70 5.66
C LEU A 501 -9.87 16.20 6.54
N ALA A 502 -10.02 15.65 7.75
CA ALA A 502 -11.04 16.09 8.71
C ALA A 502 -10.89 17.58 9.04
N ASP A 503 -9.66 18.03 9.31
CA ASP A 503 -9.36 19.43 9.61
C ASP A 503 -9.64 20.33 8.41
N PHE A 504 -9.26 19.90 7.20
CA PHE A 504 -9.56 20.64 5.97
C PHE A 504 -11.06 20.79 5.75
N LEU A 505 -11.84 19.72 5.94
CA LEU A 505 -13.29 19.75 5.85
C LEU A 505 -13.90 20.64 6.92
N ALA A 506 -13.33 20.66 8.13
CA ALA A 506 -13.78 21.54 9.20
C ALA A 506 -13.58 23.02 8.83
N ARG A 507 -12.45 23.37 8.20
CA ARG A 507 -12.19 24.73 7.67
C ARG A 507 -13.16 25.11 6.55
N LEU A 508 -13.45 24.21 5.61
CA LEU A 508 -14.46 24.42 4.57
C LEU A 508 -15.87 24.58 5.14
N ALA A 509 -16.19 23.84 6.21
CA ALA A 509 -17.48 23.86 6.87
C ALA A 509 -17.71 25.06 7.80
N ALA A 510 -16.67 25.80 8.16
CA ALA A 510 -16.77 26.95 9.05
C ALA A 510 -17.68 28.04 8.44
N PRO A 511 -18.62 28.61 9.21
CA PRO A 511 -19.48 29.69 8.74
C PRO A 511 -18.67 30.96 8.46
N GLU A 512 -19.08 31.70 7.44
CA GLU A 512 -18.62 33.09 7.23
C GLU A 512 -19.55 34.00 8.04
N GLY A 513 -19.08 34.50 9.19
CA GLY A 513 -19.85 35.40 10.06
C GLY A 513 -20.43 34.76 11.32
N GLU A 514 -21.59 35.25 11.77
CA GLU A 514 -22.21 34.83 13.04
C GLU A 514 -22.57 33.34 13.05
N ALA A 515 -22.38 32.70 14.20
CA ALA A 515 -22.61 31.27 14.37
C ALA A 515 -24.11 30.95 14.17
N PRO A 516 -24.46 29.96 13.34
CA PRO A 516 -25.86 29.58 13.13
C PRO A 516 -26.50 29.10 14.45
N GLU A 517 -27.81 29.32 14.63
CA GLU A 517 -28.61 28.86 15.79
C GLU A 517 -28.41 27.36 16.09
N HIS A 518 -28.08 26.58 15.07
CA HIS A 518 -27.69 25.18 15.18
C HIS A 518 -26.28 24.98 14.61
N PRO A 519 -25.24 25.05 15.46
CA PRO A 519 -23.86 24.92 15.00
C PRO A 519 -23.65 23.56 14.34
N ARG A 520 -23.10 23.59 13.13
CA ARG A 520 -22.75 22.39 12.37
C ARG A 520 -21.81 21.54 13.22
N PRO A 521 -22.12 20.25 13.48
CA PRO A 521 -21.20 19.40 14.23
C PRO A 521 -19.95 19.18 13.38
N LEU A 522 -18.87 19.89 13.71
CA LEU A 522 -17.56 19.64 13.13
C LEU A 522 -17.12 18.23 13.55
N PRO A 523 -16.71 17.38 12.59
CA PRO A 523 -16.23 16.06 12.94
C PRO A 523 -15.01 16.19 13.85
N ARG A 524 -15.03 15.56 15.02
CA ARG A 524 -13.86 15.36 15.86
C ARG A 524 -13.04 14.24 15.26
N THR A 525 -11.74 14.44 15.14
CA THR A 525 -10.83 13.36 14.76
C THR A 525 -10.86 12.30 15.85
N ALA A 526 -11.16 11.05 15.46
CA ALA A 526 -11.21 9.95 16.42
C ALA A 526 -9.84 9.74 17.11
N PRO A 527 -9.81 9.34 18.39
CA PRO A 527 -8.57 8.94 19.05
C PRO A 527 -7.88 7.81 18.26
N GLY A 528 -6.62 8.01 17.86
CA GLY A 528 -5.86 7.02 17.10
C GLY A 528 -6.12 7.02 15.58
N ALA A 529 -6.97 7.91 15.06
CA ALA A 529 -7.09 8.09 13.62
C ALA A 529 -5.73 8.53 13.02
N PRO A 530 -5.30 7.94 11.90
CA PRO A 530 -4.06 8.34 11.25
C PRO A 530 -4.15 9.81 10.83
N ARG A 531 -3.06 10.55 11.03
CA ARG A 531 -3.01 11.96 10.61
C ARG A 531 -3.20 12.09 9.10
N GLY A 532 -2.61 11.18 8.31
CA GLY A 532 -2.58 11.25 6.85
C GLY A 532 -1.80 12.46 6.33
N GLU A 533 -1.90 12.70 5.03
CA GLU A 533 -1.33 13.89 4.38
C GLU A 533 -2.39 14.99 4.23
N GLU A 534 -1.94 16.25 4.26
CA GLU A 534 -2.79 17.40 3.95
C GLU A 534 -3.25 17.36 2.48
N PRO A 535 -4.44 17.88 2.17
CA PRO A 535 -4.88 18.07 0.79
C PRO A 535 -3.85 18.86 -0.02
N VAL A 536 -3.55 18.35 -1.21
CA VAL A 536 -2.60 18.98 -2.12
C VAL A 536 -3.33 19.97 -3.00
N LEU A 537 -2.94 21.24 -2.92
CA LEU A 537 -3.49 22.29 -3.78
C LEU A 537 -2.64 22.47 -5.04
N VAL A 538 -3.23 22.21 -6.20
CA VAL A 538 -2.61 22.39 -7.52
C VAL A 538 -3.18 23.65 -8.16
N ARG A 539 -2.30 24.61 -8.48
CA ARG A 539 -2.69 25.90 -9.04
C ARG A 539 -2.54 25.91 -10.55
N TRP A 540 -3.59 26.29 -11.27
CA TRP A 540 -3.60 26.36 -12.74
C TRP A 540 -4.00 27.75 -13.27
N SER A 541 -3.48 28.10 -14.45
CA SER A 541 -3.83 29.30 -15.21
C SER A 541 -4.79 29.00 -16.37
N THR A 542 -4.70 27.79 -16.95
CA THR A 542 -5.51 27.34 -18.09
C THR A 542 -6.04 25.92 -17.86
N HIS A 543 -7.14 25.55 -18.53
CA HIS A 543 -7.67 24.18 -18.47
C HIS A 543 -6.68 23.13 -19.00
N GLU A 544 -5.84 23.49 -19.97
CA GLU A 544 -4.80 22.59 -20.49
C GLU A 544 -3.72 22.29 -19.44
N GLU A 545 -3.33 23.31 -18.66
CA GLU A 545 -2.42 23.13 -17.52
C GLU A 545 -3.06 22.23 -16.46
N GLU A 546 -4.32 22.49 -16.10
CA GLU A 546 -5.07 21.65 -15.15
C GLU A 546 -5.13 20.18 -15.60
N ARG A 547 -5.52 19.93 -16.86
CA ARG A 547 -5.59 18.58 -17.44
C ARG A 547 -4.23 17.89 -17.38
N ARG A 548 -3.14 18.59 -17.73
CA ARG A 548 -1.78 18.02 -17.73
C ARG A 548 -1.33 17.65 -16.32
N GLU A 549 -1.60 18.49 -15.32
CA GLU A 549 -1.24 18.15 -13.94
C GLU A 549 -2.12 17.01 -13.39
N ALA A 550 -3.41 16.98 -13.72
CA ALA A 550 -4.29 15.85 -13.39
C ALA A 550 -3.79 14.53 -14.02
N ASP A 551 -3.35 14.58 -15.28
CA ASP A 551 -2.78 13.44 -16.00
C ASP A 551 -1.54 12.89 -15.28
N ARG A 552 -0.61 13.77 -14.89
CA ARG A 552 0.59 13.40 -14.13
C ARG A 552 0.25 12.78 -12.78
N VAL A 553 -0.68 13.37 -12.04
CA VAL A 553 -1.10 12.85 -10.73
C VAL A 553 -1.71 11.46 -10.87
N VAL A 554 -2.63 11.27 -11.82
CA VAL A 554 -3.22 9.95 -12.08
C VAL A 554 -2.17 8.94 -12.54
N ALA A 555 -1.28 9.31 -13.46
CA ALA A 555 -0.23 8.43 -13.94
C ALA A 555 0.70 7.97 -12.82
N ARG A 556 1.08 8.87 -11.90
CA ARG A 556 1.86 8.54 -10.70
C ARG A 556 1.10 7.59 -9.78
N LEU A 557 -0.15 7.92 -9.45
CA LEU A 557 -1.00 7.12 -8.55
C LEU A 557 -1.09 5.66 -9.02
N LEU A 558 -1.32 5.45 -10.32
CA LEU A 558 -1.51 4.12 -10.88
C LEU A 558 -0.18 3.37 -11.12
N ASN A 559 0.83 4.05 -11.68
CA ASN A 559 2.04 3.36 -12.17
C ASN A 559 3.16 3.29 -11.13
N VAL A 560 3.30 4.32 -10.29
CA VAL A 560 4.36 4.43 -9.29
C VAL A 560 3.82 3.96 -7.94
N ASP A 561 2.74 4.57 -7.49
CA ASP A 561 2.17 4.36 -6.16
C ASP A 561 1.33 3.07 -6.08
N ARG A 562 1.03 2.47 -7.25
CA ARG A 562 0.26 1.22 -7.43
C ARG A 562 -1.12 1.26 -6.78
N VAL A 563 -1.76 2.43 -6.75
CA VAL A 563 -3.13 2.58 -6.28
C VAL A 563 -4.07 1.93 -7.30
N PRO A 564 -4.93 0.97 -6.90
CA PRO A 564 -5.95 0.42 -7.78
C PRO A 564 -6.86 1.50 -8.37
N LEU A 565 -7.18 1.38 -9.65
CA LEU A 565 -8.05 2.33 -10.35
C LEU A 565 -9.41 2.54 -9.65
N SER A 566 -10.00 1.47 -9.10
CA SER A 566 -11.26 1.51 -8.36
C SER A 566 -11.22 2.39 -7.10
N ARG A 567 -10.03 2.68 -6.57
CA ARG A 567 -9.81 3.53 -5.39
C ARG A 567 -9.64 5.02 -5.73
N VAL A 568 -9.59 5.36 -7.02
CA VAL A 568 -9.48 6.74 -7.52
C VAL A 568 -10.84 7.24 -8.05
N ALA A 569 -11.16 8.50 -7.80
CA ALA A 569 -12.29 9.20 -8.40
C ALA A 569 -11.94 10.64 -8.78
N LEU A 570 -12.49 11.09 -9.91
CA LEU A 570 -12.42 12.47 -10.38
C LEU A 570 -13.75 13.15 -10.08
N ILE A 571 -13.71 14.28 -9.38
CA ILE A 571 -14.90 15.08 -9.10
C ILE A 571 -14.68 16.46 -9.69
N GLY A 572 -15.37 16.80 -10.78
CA GLY A 572 -15.31 18.14 -11.35
C GLY A 572 -16.50 18.99 -10.88
N THR A 573 -16.28 20.29 -10.66
CA THR A 573 -17.40 21.21 -10.34
C THR A 573 -18.39 21.35 -11.51
N ARG A 574 -18.01 20.87 -12.70
CA ARG A 574 -18.78 20.91 -13.96
C ARG A 574 -19.13 19.50 -14.44
N ARG A 575 -20.06 19.40 -15.39
CA ARG A 575 -20.26 18.13 -16.13
C ARG A 575 -19.03 17.86 -17.00
N LEU A 576 -18.73 16.59 -17.27
CA LEU A 576 -17.53 16.18 -18.00
C LEU A 576 -17.37 16.92 -19.35
N GLU A 577 -18.46 17.08 -20.10
CA GLU A 577 -18.53 17.80 -21.37
C GLU A 577 -18.18 19.30 -21.28
N ASN A 578 -18.19 19.88 -20.07
CA ASN A 578 -17.89 21.28 -19.79
C ASN A 578 -16.67 21.43 -18.84
N SER A 579 -15.91 20.36 -18.61
CA SER A 579 -14.75 20.35 -17.71
C SER A 579 -13.44 20.66 -18.43
N CYS A 580 -12.33 20.77 -17.69
CA CYS A 580 -10.99 20.84 -18.23
C CYS A 580 -10.59 19.61 -19.05
N LEU A 581 -11.30 18.49 -18.86
CA LEU A 581 -11.13 17.25 -19.61
C LEU A 581 -11.95 17.22 -20.91
N ALA A 582 -12.85 18.20 -21.11
CA ALA A 582 -13.57 18.35 -22.37
C ALA A 582 -12.56 18.69 -23.47
N SER A 583 -12.38 17.77 -24.41
CA SER A 583 -11.52 17.98 -25.56
C SER A 583 -12.21 17.53 -26.84
N GLY A 584 -11.69 17.93 -28.00
CA GLY A 584 -12.21 17.48 -29.31
C GLY A 584 -12.06 15.97 -29.55
N THR A 585 -11.39 15.26 -28.64
CA THR A 585 -11.24 13.80 -28.59
C THR A 585 -11.84 13.25 -27.30
N ALA A 586 -12.01 11.92 -27.20
CA ALA A 586 -12.49 11.27 -25.99
C ALA A 586 -11.65 11.69 -24.76
N PRO A 587 -12.27 12.06 -23.63
CA PRO A 587 -11.56 12.41 -22.41
C PRO A 587 -10.71 11.24 -21.89
N GLU A 588 -9.43 11.49 -21.64
CA GLU A 588 -8.50 10.51 -21.10
C GLU A 588 -7.48 11.14 -20.16
N LEU A 589 -7.01 10.36 -19.18
CA LEU A 589 -5.88 10.66 -18.30
C LEU A 589 -5.07 9.39 -18.08
N ALA A 590 -3.74 9.50 -18.07
CA ALA A 590 -2.79 8.39 -17.99
C ALA A 590 -3.04 7.27 -19.02
N GLY A 591 -3.56 7.64 -20.19
CA GLY A 591 -3.94 6.69 -21.26
C GLY A 591 -5.19 5.86 -20.94
N LEU A 592 -5.97 6.23 -19.93
CA LEU A 592 -7.24 5.59 -19.57
C LEU A 592 -8.42 6.51 -19.91
N PRO A 593 -9.53 5.96 -20.43
CA PRO A 593 -10.73 6.75 -20.69
C PRO A 593 -11.30 7.29 -19.38
N VAL A 594 -11.83 8.52 -19.42
CA VAL A 594 -12.54 9.16 -18.32
C VAL A 594 -14.03 9.20 -18.67
N GLU A 595 -14.87 8.63 -17.82
CA GLU A 595 -16.31 8.49 -18.08
C GLU A 595 -17.16 8.94 -16.89
N PRO A 596 -18.34 9.54 -17.13
CA PRO A 596 -19.27 9.86 -16.07
C PRO A 596 -19.82 8.57 -15.44
N ILE A 597 -20.00 8.58 -14.12
CA ILE A 597 -20.57 7.42 -13.42
C ILE A 597 -22.06 7.19 -13.75
N GLY A 598 -22.41 5.93 -13.94
CA GLY A 598 -23.78 5.43 -14.08
C GLY A 598 -24.56 5.48 -12.76
N ASP A 599 -25.81 4.99 -12.80
CA ASP A 599 -26.71 4.97 -11.64
C ASP A 599 -26.24 4.03 -10.52
N ASP A 600 -25.33 3.11 -10.83
CA ASP A 600 -24.69 2.20 -9.88
C ASP A 600 -23.38 2.75 -9.28
N GLY A 601 -22.96 3.96 -9.69
CA GLY A 601 -21.71 4.57 -9.25
C GLY A 601 -20.45 4.05 -9.95
N THR A 602 -20.60 3.23 -11.00
CA THR A 602 -19.51 2.69 -11.81
C THR A 602 -19.47 3.34 -13.20
N THR A 603 -18.40 3.11 -13.96
CA THR A 603 -18.31 3.56 -15.36
C THR A 603 -18.91 2.49 -16.29
N PRO A 604 -19.55 2.90 -17.40
CA PRO A 604 -20.00 1.97 -18.45
C PRO A 604 -18.87 1.08 -18.96
N THR A 605 -17.67 1.63 -19.13
CA THR A 605 -16.50 0.90 -19.61
C THR A 605 -15.65 0.38 -18.43
N PRO A 606 -15.39 -0.94 -18.34
CA PRO A 606 -14.44 -1.49 -17.37
C PRO A 606 -13.04 -0.92 -17.60
N GLY A 607 -12.39 -0.45 -16.54
CA GLY A 607 -11.05 0.13 -16.63
C GLY A 607 -11.03 1.64 -16.96
N ALA A 608 -12.20 2.30 -17.02
CA ALA A 608 -12.28 3.76 -17.10
C ALA A 608 -12.16 4.43 -15.73
N LEU A 609 -11.62 5.66 -15.73
CA LEU A 609 -11.62 6.55 -14.56
C LEU A 609 -13.03 7.10 -14.32
N ARG A 610 -13.49 6.98 -13.07
CA ARG A 610 -14.80 7.51 -12.64
C ARG A 610 -14.76 9.02 -12.57
N TYR A 611 -15.64 9.69 -13.32
CA TYR A 611 -15.89 11.12 -13.22
C TYR A 611 -17.31 11.40 -12.70
N ALA A 612 -17.46 12.43 -11.87
CA ALA A 612 -18.77 12.88 -11.42
C ALA A 612 -18.78 14.36 -11.02
N THR A 613 -19.96 14.96 -11.00
CA THR A 613 -20.18 16.23 -10.28
C THR A 613 -20.32 15.97 -8.78
N PRO A 614 -20.16 16.99 -7.90
CA PRO A 614 -20.38 16.84 -6.46
C PRO A 614 -21.78 16.27 -6.14
N HIS A 615 -22.80 16.71 -6.87
CA HIS A 615 -24.18 16.26 -6.74
C HIS A 615 -24.33 14.77 -7.04
N ARG A 616 -23.68 14.29 -8.11
CA ARG A 616 -23.78 12.90 -8.55
C ARG A 616 -22.98 11.93 -7.66
N PHE A 617 -21.83 12.37 -7.16
CA PHE A 617 -20.97 11.56 -6.27
C PHE A 617 -21.39 11.63 -4.79
N LYS A 618 -22.38 12.46 -4.43
CA LYS A 618 -22.84 12.59 -3.03
C LYS A 618 -23.27 11.23 -2.47
N GLY A 619 -22.82 10.92 -1.26
CA GLY A 619 -23.06 9.64 -0.60
C GLY A 619 -22.10 8.51 -1.01
N LEU A 620 -21.32 8.67 -2.09
CA LEU A 620 -20.24 7.76 -2.45
C LEU A 620 -18.90 8.21 -1.85
N GLU A 621 -17.88 7.38 -1.98
CA GLU A 621 -16.53 7.60 -1.47
C GLU A 621 -15.45 7.03 -2.40
N ALA A 622 -14.25 7.59 -2.29
CA ALA A 622 -13.04 7.04 -2.88
C ALA A 622 -11.85 7.29 -1.94
N ASP A 623 -10.85 6.42 -2.00
CA ASP A 623 -9.64 6.59 -1.18
C ASP A 623 -8.86 7.82 -1.62
N VAL A 624 -8.83 8.03 -2.93
CA VAL A 624 -8.17 9.15 -3.60
C VAL A 624 -9.19 9.92 -4.43
N VAL A 625 -9.31 11.23 -4.19
CA VAL A 625 -10.13 12.13 -4.99
C VAL A 625 -9.28 13.24 -5.61
N LEU A 626 -9.49 13.49 -6.90
CA LEU A 626 -9.03 14.70 -7.56
C LEU A 626 -10.25 15.60 -7.80
N LEU A 627 -10.27 16.76 -7.15
CA LEU A 627 -11.28 17.79 -7.32
C LEU A 627 -10.83 18.78 -8.41
N LEU A 628 -11.52 18.75 -9.55
CA LEU A 628 -11.22 19.50 -10.76
C LEU A 628 -12.17 20.68 -10.95
N ASP A 629 -11.78 21.60 -11.84
CA ASP A 629 -12.56 22.74 -12.30
C ASP A 629 -12.89 23.75 -11.18
N VAL A 630 -12.01 23.92 -10.17
CA VAL A 630 -12.24 24.90 -9.10
C VAL A 630 -11.83 26.30 -9.58
N ASP A 631 -12.73 26.93 -10.32
CA ASP A 631 -12.50 28.17 -11.05
C ASP A 631 -13.07 29.43 -10.38
N GLY A 632 -13.70 29.28 -9.22
CA GLY A 632 -14.30 30.37 -8.45
C GLY A 632 -15.72 30.74 -8.88
N HIS A 633 -16.35 29.98 -9.78
CA HIS A 633 -17.73 30.22 -10.18
C HIS A 633 -18.69 30.10 -8.97
N GLU A 634 -19.44 31.16 -8.66
CA GLU A 634 -20.27 31.30 -7.45
C GLU A 634 -21.14 30.07 -7.12
N LYS A 635 -21.89 29.56 -8.11
CA LYS A 635 -22.76 28.38 -7.91
C LYS A 635 -22.00 27.04 -7.91
N ALA A 636 -21.15 26.80 -8.92
CA ALA A 636 -20.45 25.52 -9.10
C ALA A 636 -19.38 25.28 -8.03
N CYS A 637 -18.66 26.34 -7.64
CA CYS A 637 -17.61 26.36 -6.63
C CYS A 637 -18.11 26.91 -5.28
N SER A 638 -19.42 26.84 -5.00
CA SER A 638 -19.94 27.22 -3.69
C SER A 638 -19.25 26.40 -2.58
N ARG A 639 -19.13 26.97 -1.38
CA ARG A 639 -18.51 26.26 -0.25
C ARG A 639 -19.17 24.91 0.04
N ALA A 640 -20.49 24.84 -0.11
CA ALA A 640 -21.24 23.59 0.04
C ALA A 640 -20.84 22.54 -1.01
N ASN A 641 -20.71 22.94 -2.28
CA ASN A 641 -20.25 22.03 -3.35
C ASN A 641 -18.82 21.55 -3.11
N LEU A 642 -17.91 22.45 -2.74
CA LEU A 642 -16.51 22.11 -2.47
C LEU A 642 -16.41 21.20 -1.23
N TYR A 643 -17.19 21.47 -0.18
CA TYR A 643 -17.27 20.59 0.99
C TYR A 643 -17.78 19.19 0.61
N VAL A 644 -18.87 19.10 -0.17
CA VAL A 644 -19.41 17.80 -0.60
C VAL A 644 -18.38 17.06 -1.45
N ALA A 645 -17.71 17.72 -2.40
CA ALA A 645 -16.69 17.12 -3.25
C ALA A 645 -15.47 16.63 -2.46
N ALA A 646 -14.92 17.49 -1.60
CA ALA A 646 -13.76 17.16 -0.78
C ALA A 646 -14.04 16.03 0.21
N SER A 647 -15.26 15.98 0.78
CA SER A 647 -15.65 14.96 1.76
C SER A 647 -15.79 13.55 1.19
N ARG A 648 -15.64 13.38 -0.13
CA ARG A 648 -15.64 12.08 -0.79
C ARG A 648 -14.30 11.35 -0.67
N ALA A 649 -13.23 12.07 -0.31
CA ALA A 649 -11.90 11.51 -0.10
C ALA A 649 -11.78 10.87 1.29
N ARG A 650 -11.30 9.63 1.34
CA ARG A 650 -10.96 8.96 2.61
C ARG A 650 -9.52 9.25 3.04
N HIS A 651 -8.56 9.24 2.10
CA HIS A 651 -7.14 9.25 2.45
C HIS A 651 -6.32 10.36 1.80
N ARG A 652 -6.58 10.66 0.53
CA ARG A 652 -5.86 11.70 -0.21
C ARG A 652 -6.80 12.54 -1.07
N LEU A 653 -6.56 13.84 -1.08
CA LEU A 653 -7.33 14.82 -1.86
C LEU A 653 -6.36 15.73 -2.60
N TRP A 654 -6.55 15.84 -3.91
CA TRP A 654 -5.95 16.89 -4.72
C TRP A 654 -7.03 17.88 -5.10
N VAL A 655 -6.76 19.18 -4.93
CA VAL A 655 -7.68 20.25 -5.32
C VAL A 655 -7.02 21.09 -6.40
N PHE A 656 -7.59 21.08 -7.60
CA PHE A 656 -7.12 21.83 -8.74
C PHE A 656 -7.88 23.15 -8.81
N ALA A 657 -7.23 24.24 -8.36
CA ALA A 657 -7.85 25.55 -8.28
C ALA A 657 -7.16 26.58 -9.17
N ARG A 658 -7.96 27.41 -9.86
CA ARG A 658 -7.46 28.51 -10.66
C ARG A 658 -6.64 29.47 -9.80
N LYS A 659 -5.54 29.99 -10.35
CA LYS A 659 -4.76 31.05 -9.70
C LYS A 659 -5.66 32.25 -9.39
N GLY A 660 -5.59 32.72 -8.14
CA GLY A 660 -6.44 33.80 -7.62
C GLY A 660 -7.76 33.36 -6.98
N VAL A 661 -8.14 32.08 -7.08
CA VAL A 661 -9.33 31.54 -6.38
C VAL A 661 -8.91 31.06 -5.00
N GLU A 662 -9.51 31.60 -3.94
CA GLU A 662 -9.25 31.11 -2.58
C GLU A 662 -10.08 29.86 -2.28
N VAL A 663 -9.39 28.77 -1.94
CA VAL A 663 -9.99 27.53 -1.42
C VAL A 663 -9.48 27.37 0.00
N VAL A 664 -10.00 28.19 0.92
CA VAL A 664 -9.77 28.17 2.39
C VAL A 664 -8.36 27.71 2.82
N CYS A 665 -7.47 28.67 3.08
CA CYS A 665 -6.04 28.55 3.48
C CYS A 665 -5.55 27.13 3.86
N THR A 666 -4.77 26.50 2.98
CA THR A 666 -3.81 25.44 3.33
C THR A 666 -2.45 26.07 3.70
N PRO A 667 -1.73 25.62 4.75
CA PRO A 667 -0.42 26.18 5.13
C PRO A 667 0.74 25.89 4.18
N THR A 668 0.53 25.15 3.09
CA THR A 668 1.61 24.76 2.18
C THR A 668 1.19 25.00 0.74
N ASP A 669 1.65 26.11 0.18
CA ASP A 669 2.05 26.12 -1.22
C ASP A 669 3.04 24.97 -1.42
N ALA A 670 2.85 24.16 -2.45
CA ALA A 670 3.64 22.95 -2.70
C ALA A 670 5.14 23.23 -2.50
N PRO A 671 5.89 22.42 -1.72
CA PRO A 671 7.34 22.53 -1.71
C PRO A 671 7.84 22.34 -3.14
N GLY A 672 8.74 23.24 -3.55
CA GLY A 672 9.39 23.23 -4.84
C GLY A 672 9.98 21.87 -5.19
N ASP A 673 10.04 21.64 -6.50
CA ASP A 673 10.65 20.50 -7.18
C ASP A 673 10.02 19.13 -6.86
N ILE A 674 9.11 18.72 -7.74
CA ILE A 674 8.76 17.31 -7.95
C ILE A 674 9.93 16.70 -8.74
N PRO A 675 10.80 15.85 -8.16
CA PRO A 675 11.84 15.19 -8.93
C PRO A 675 11.21 14.15 -9.87
N PRO A 676 11.86 13.88 -11.02
CA PRO A 676 11.29 13.12 -12.14
C PRO A 676 10.95 11.66 -11.83
#